data_AF-A0A944U3B4-F1
#
_entry.id   AF-A0A944U3B4-F1
#
_cell.length_a   1.000
_cell.length_b   1.000
_cell.length_c   1.000
_cell.angle_alpha   90.00
_cell.angle_beta   90.00
_cell.angle_gamma   90.00
#
_symmetry.space_group_name_H-M   'P 1'
#
loop_
_entity.id
_entity.type
_entity.pdbx_description
1 polymer ?
#
loop_
_entity_poly.entity_id
_entity_poly.type
_entity_poly.pdbx_seq_one_letter_code
_entity_poly.pdbx_strand_id
1 'polypeptide(L)'
;MKKIIYVLLIACMQFAIQAEEIAKHPLAGTWKWQATNEDGSTKQGFRWYWTDSVVGVHRIGHVSIDAETLKPIHGWSAFQTISKEGISDELWVDSKGRLGHATKRFTDKSSSITFTGTSESGNVSGIIELSWNEAVDTFKEVGSRLVGFDASYQEIAPALEAHRIDYNPVKEGEMVMLGNERQILDPRFEDLHGKWESTDKDGHVNLSINFSPWDLGSSFLERFVLFDDEGNARRGGYNLTRKDPSSGQMIIFGIGGNGFSLIGGWDFMGGSTTGQRQGGNRLIRKFLSEDEIHAKWQSKENGQFVDNGNGYILKRKKRENAQDTETATEDKKRSYYQRSQDARKFTGFIKTDFKIVEEKDVASYLAAEKEWKTLHEQIMQKGGMLHWHVAEIKNAKLGEPNYATVQVYASMEDMQNGSIWDSLDYSAVGTRESLAERTWPHVQHAGSDVYQAIDQYWSPDSGNMEIDQINMGYMSVRSGKGQHYVTAERTMAKPFWNVVSSLDPSFGGWGMHRLVESSRVGINHDFATLHFKMQANLPDPQTWQSNVQHAMRILNKPMVDWDTLREMQAGPQFEIVLKANPKFHPVKNEWKKLQGNWKHSREDGSYRIKRIRQGTEQLEFYDAEGNLSNQVIVPMKIEVKGGLNHFYSFHTRGTYHSIYKVHDNKWYEQMRGIWKNGNGEPNKFIVYEKL
;
A
#
# COMPACT_ATOMS: atom_id res chain seq x y z
N MET A 1 0.24 51.36 27.06
CA MET A 1 0.41 50.44 28.21
C MET A 1 -0.46 49.17 28.14
N LYS A 2 -1.75 49.21 27.78
CA LYS A 2 -2.60 47.99 27.72
C LYS A 2 -2.29 46.97 26.59
N LYS A 3 -1.61 47.36 25.51
CA LYS A 3 -1.20 46.44 24.41
C LYS A 3 0.08 45.64 24.69
N ILE A 4 0.94 46.11 25.60
CA ILE A 4 2.19 45.41 25.96
C ILE A 4 1.90 44.29 26.99
N ILE A 5 0.89 44.48 27.85
CA ILE A 5 0.46 43.48 28.84
C ILE A 5 -0.22 42.26 28.18
N TYR A 6 -0.94 42.44 27.06
CA TYR A 6 -1.56 41.33 26.33
C TYR A 6 -0.55 40.46 25.55
N VAL A 7 0.51 41.08 25.00
CA VAL A 7 1.59 40.34 24.32
C VAL A 7 2.48 39.60 25.32
N LEU A 8 2.71 40.19 26.51
CA LEU A 8 3.39 39.49 27.61
C LEU A 8 2.54 38.37 28.23
N LEU A 9 1.21 38.47 28.29
CA LEU A 9 0.35 37.37 28.76
C LEU A 9 0.28 36.21 27.77
N ILE A 10 0.31 36.47 26.46
CA ILE A 10 0.36 35.41 25.43
C ILE A 10 1.76 34.80 25.34
N ALA A 11 2.82 35.61 25.47
CA ALA A 11 4.19 35.10 25.58
C ALA A 11 4.42 34.32 26.88
N CYS A 12 3.86 34.75 28.03
CA CYS A 12 3.93 33.98 29.27
C CYS A 12 3.05 32.72 29.25
N MET A 13 1.94 32.68 28.49
CA MET A 13 1.22 31.43 28.23
C MET A 13 1.95 30.50 27.25
N GLN A 14 2.83 31.02 26.38
CA GLN A 14 3.69 30.23 25.49
C GLN A 14 5.02 29.81 26.13
N PHE A 15 5.46 30.47 27.21
CA PHE A 15 6.67 30.15 27.97
C PHE A 15 6.41 29.55 29.37
N ALA A 16 5.15 29.18 29.68
CA ALA A 16 4.78 28.42 30.88
C ALA A 16 4.26 27.00 30.55
N ILE A 17 4.79 26.38 29.49
CA ILE A 17 5.04 24.93 29.53
C ILE A 17 6.48 24.76 30.02
N GLN A 18 6.79 25.33 31.20
CA GLN A 18 7.67 24.59 32.10
C GLN A 18 6.98 23.25 32.29
N ALA A 19 7.68 22.15 32.06
CA ALA A 19 7.17 20.80 32.26
C ALA A 19 6.48 20.70 33.63
N GLU A 20 5.15 20.86 33.66
CA GLU A 20 4.35 20.29 34.72
C GLU A 20 4.67 18.81 34.64
N GLU A 21 5.41 18.33 35.64
CA GLU A 21 5.83 16.94 35.69
C GLU A 21 4.55 16.10 35.70
N ILE A 22 4.22 15.51 34.55
CA ILE A 22 3.02 14.71 34.39
C ILE A 22 3.09 13.62 35.45
N ALA A 23 2.14 13.66 36.38
CA ALA A 23 2.08 12.71 37.48
C ALA A 23 2.22 11.28 36.93
N LYS A 24 3.03 10.45 37.58
CA LYS A 24 3.16 9.04 37.20
C LYS A 24 1.93 8.25 37.66
N HIS A 25 1.61 7.18 36.95
CA HIS A 25 0.57 6.26 37.41
C HIS A 25 0.97 5.69 38.80
N PRO A 26 0.07 5.54 39.78
CA PRO A 26 0.42 5.03 41.12
C PRO A 26 1.16 3.69 41.09
N LEU A 27 0.77 2.81 40.18
CA LEU A 27 1.40 1.50 39.96
C LEU A 27 2.54 1.51 38.92
N ALA A 28 3.16 2.65 38.61
CA ALA A 28 4.22 2.74 37.58
C ALA A 28 5.34 1.71 37.83
N GLY A 29 5.62 0.88 36.82
CA GLY A 29 6.60 -0.20 36.91
C GLY A 29 6.17 -1.47 36.19
N THR A 30 6.98 -2.52 36.39
CA THR A 30 6.73 -3.87 35.90
C THR A 30 6.26 -4.75 37.05
N TRP A 31 5.28 -5.61 36.78
CA TRP A 31 4.63 -6.44 37.76
C TRP A 31 4.50 -7.86 37.23
N LYS A 32 4.78 -8.85 38.07
CA LYS A 32 4.47 -10.24 37.80
C LYS A 32 3.21 -10.60 38.58
N TRP A 33 2.26 -11.24 37.92
CA TRP A 33 0.97 -11.54 38.51
C TRP A 33 0.63 -13.03 38.41
N GLN A 34 -0.19 -13.48 39.35
CA GLN A 34 -0.75 -14.82 39.40
C GLN A 34 -2.23 -14.76 39.81
N ALA A 35 -3.03 -15.69 39.29
CA ALA A 35 -4.41 -15.90 39.69
C ALA A 35 -4.69 -17.41 39.77
N THR A 36 -5.50 -17.84 40.73
CA THR A 36 -5.86 -19.26 40.92
C THR A 36 -7.35 -19.42 40.67
N ASN A 37 -7.73 -20.19 39.65
CA ASN A 37 -9.12 -20.46 39.30
C ASN A 37 -9.78 -21.40 40.34
N GLU A 38 -11.11 -21.53 40.28
CA GLU A 38 -11.89 -22.38 41.21
C GLU A 38 -11.51 -23.87 41.12
N ASP A 39 -11.03 -24.33 39.96
CA ASP A 39 -10.55 -25.69 39.72
C ASP A 39 -9.11 -25.93 40.23
N GLY A 40 -8.48 -24.94 40.85
CA GLY A 40 -7.11 -25.00 41.35
C GLY A 40 -6.03 -24.75 40.29
N SER A 41 -6.41 -24.54 39.01
CA SER A 41 -5.45 -24.17 37.97
C SER A 41 -4.95 -22.74 38.16
N THR A 42 -3.66 -22.52 37.88
CA THR A 42 -3.03 -21.21 38.01
C THR A 42 -2.82 -20.56 36.65
N LYS A 43 -3.08 -19.25 36.59
CA LYS A 43 -2.73 -18.38 35.47
C LYS A 43 -1.69 -17.39 35.95
N GLN A 44 -0.77 -17.02 35.07
CA GLN A 44 0.28 -16.06 35.41
C GLN A 44 0.65 -15.20 34.21
N GLY A 45 1.38 -14.13 34.50
CA GLY A 45 1.99 -13.31 33.48
C GLY A 45 2.54 -12.01 34.03
N PHE A 46 2.53 -10.98 33.18
CA PHE A 46 3.13 -9.70 33.49
C PHE A 46 2.19 -8.52 33.20
N ARG A 47 2.40 -7.43 33.93
CA ARG A 47 1.72 -6.16 33.71
C ARG A 47 2.71 -5.00 33.78
N TRP A 48 2.55 -4.02 32.90
CA TRP A 48 3.37 -2.82 32.84
C TRP A 48 2.49 -1.58 32.96
N TYR A 49 2.92 -0.64 33.80
CA TYR A 49 2.36 0.69 33.87
C TYR A 49 3.46 1.70 33.57
N TRP A 50 3.26 2.57 32.58
CA TRP A 50 4.18 3.66 32.29
C TRP A 50 3.43 4.90 31.84
N THR A 51 4.07 6.06 32.00
CA THR A 51 3.55 7.33 31.49
C THR A 51 4.29 7.67 30.20
N ASP A 52 3.55 7.91 29.12
CA ASP A 52 4.11 8.54 27.93
C ASP A 52 3.94 10.05 28.06
N SER A 53 4.95 10.71 28.62
CA SER A 53 4.92 12.14 28.92
C SER A 53 4.77 13.01 27.66
N VAL A 54 5.28 12.54 26.51
CA VAL A 54 5.16 13.27 25.24
C VAL A 54 3.73 13.29 24.72
N VAL A 55 2.98 12.20 24.95
CA VAL A 55 1.58 12.09 24.52
C VAL A 55 0.61 12.59 25.60
N GLY A 56 1.03 12.55 26.87
CA GLY A 56 0.22 12.94 28.02
C GLY A 56 -0.78 11.86 28.44
N VAL A 57 -0.41 10.58 28.34
CA VAL A 57 -1.28 9.46 28.75
C VAL A 57 -0.53 8.43 29.58
N HIS A 58 -1.26 7.76 30.47
CA HIS A 58 -0.80 6.52 31.08
C HIS A 58 -1.07 5.36 30.12
N ARG A 59 -0.16 4.39 30.15
CA ARG A 59 -0.23 3.16 29.38
C ARG A 59 -0.19 1.99 30.32
N ILE A 60 -1.13 1.09 30.12
CA ILE A 60 -1.22 -0.17 30.83
C ILE A 60 -1.13 -1.27 29.78
N GLY A 61 -0.20 -2.19 29.96
CA GLY A 61 -0.10 -3.41 29.17
C GLY A 61 -0.18 -4.61 30.09
N HIS A 62 -0.95 -5.61 29.73
CA HIS A 62 -1.08 -6.84 30.48
C HIS A 62 -0.95 -8.02 29.53
N VAL A 63 -0.27 -9.07 29.99
CA VAL A 63 -0.11 -10.31 29.25
C VAL A 63 -0.27 -11.50 30.19
N SER A 64 -1.02 -12.50 29.72
CA SER A 64 -1.02 -13.87 30.25
C SER A 64 -0.08 -14.72 29.41
N ILE A 65 0.70 -15.56 30.06
CA ILE A 65 1.63 -16.48 29.41
C ILE A 65 1.18 -17.92 29.61
N ASP A 66 1.50 -18.75 28.63
CA ASP A 66 1.42 -20.20 28.77
C ASP A 66 2.48 -20.70 29.77
N ALA A 67 2.11 -21.62 30.65
CA ALA A 67 2.99 -22.06 31.73
C ALA A 67 4.17 -22.92 31.25
N GLU A 68 4.03 -23.62 30.12
CA GLU A 68 5.07 -24.51 29.60
C GLU A 68 5.98 -23.80 28.60
N THR A 69 5.39 -23.07 27.66
CA THR A 69 6.11 -22.43 26.56
C THR A 69 6.56 -21.00 26.91
N LEU A 70 5.98 -20.41 27.97
CA LEU A 70 6.20 -19.01 28.38
C LEU A 70 5.83 -17.99 27.30
N LYS A 71 5.11 -18.42 26.26
CA LYS A 71 4.65 -17.57 25.17
C LYS A 71 3.38 -16.83 25.60
N PRO A 72 3.21 -15.56 25.19
CA PRO A 72 1.95 -14.83 25.34
C PRO A 72 0.77 -15.57 24.71
N ILE A 73 -0.30 -15.79 25.49
CA ILE A 73 -1.54 -16.44 25.03
C ILE A 73 -2.74 -15.49 25.04
N HIS A 74 -2.70 -14.46 25.89
CA HIS A 74 -3.68 -13.40 25.93
C HIS A 74 -3.00 -12.12 26.35
N GLY A 75 -3.41 -11.00 25.76
CA GLY A 75 -2.98 -9.68 26.21
C GLY A 75 -4.08 -8.66 26.06
N TRP A 76 -4.03 -7.63 26.90
CA TRP A 76 -4.86 -6.45 26.79
C TRP A 76 -4.05 -5.19 27.10
N SER A 77 -4.50 -4.08 26.55
CA SER A 77 -3.90 -2.77 26.73
C SER A 77 -4.96 -1.74 27.07
N ALA A 78 -4.60 -0.79 27.92
CA ALA A 78 -5.39 0.40 28.17
C ALA A 78 -4.56 1.67 27.98
N PHE A 79 -5.20 2.67 27.41
CA PHE A 79 -4.71 4.04 27.32
C PHE A 79 -5.56 4.88 28.25
N GLN A 80 -4.95 5.53 29.22
CA GLN A 80 -5.65 6.21 30.29
C GLN A 80 -5.25 7.69 30.30
N THR A 81 -6.23 8.60 30.43
CA THR A 81 -5.96 10.02 30.61
C THR A 81 -5.32 10.30 31.96
N ILE A 82 -4.57 11.40 32.08
CA ILE A 82 -4.04 11.80 33.39
C ILE A 82 -5.21 12.16 34.30
N SER A 83 -5.19 11.61 35.52
CA SER A 83 -6.26 11.76 36.50
C SER A 83 -6.53 13.22 36.81
N LYS A 84 -7.80 13.63 36.73
CA LYS A 84 -8.30 14.93 37.21
C LYS A 84 -9.26 14.65 38.36
N GLU A 85 -8.98 15.20 39.53
CA GLU A 85 -9.80 15.01 40.74
C GLU A 85 -10.01 13.53 41.11
N GLY A 86 -9.00 12.69 40.86
CA GLY A 86 -9.07 11.25 41.12
C GLY A 86 -9.88 10.47 40.07
N ILE A 87 -10.24 11.05 38.94
CA ILE A 87 -10.97 10.37 37.86
C ILE A 87 -10.16 10.40 36.57
N SER A 88 -10.13 9.29 35.86
CA SER A 88 -9.58 9.19 34.51
C SER A 88 -10.45 8.34 33.60
N ASP A 89 -10.37 8.61 32.31
CA ASP A 89 -11.02 7.80 31.28
C ASP A 89 -9.99 6.86 30.64
N GLU A 90 -10.46 5.70 30.20
CA GLU A 90 -9.65 4.71 29.51
C GLU A 90 -10.27 4.30 28.17
N LEU A 91 -9.41 4.09 27.17
CA LEU A 91 -9.70 3.24 26.02
C LEU A 91 -8.95 1.93 26.22
N TRP A 92 -9.68 0.81 26.26
CA TRP A 92 -9.10 -0.51 26.47
C TRP A 92 -9.39 -1.42 25.27
N VAL A 93 -8.44 -2.34 25.01
CA VAL A 93 -8.46 -3.27 23.89
C VAL A 93 -7.79 -4.58 24.27
N ASP A 94 -8.16 -5.67 23.61
CA ASP A 94 -7.50 -6.95 23.83
C ASP A 94 -7.22 -7.79 22.57
N SER A 95 -6.44 -8.86 22.79
CA SER A 95 -6.04 -9.84 21.79
C SER A 95 -7.18 -10.70 21.23
N LYS A 96 -8.35 -10.74 21.89
CA LYS A 96 -9.56 -11.41 21.38
C LYS A 96 -10.43 -10.47 20.52
N GLY A 97 -9.93 -9.29 20.18
CA GLY A 97 -10.65 -8.33 19.34
C GLY A 97 -11.72 -7.55 20.09
N ARG A 98 -11.72 -7.54 21.42
CA ARG A 98 -12.64 -6.72 22.23
C ARG A 98 -12.11 -5.31 22.40
N LEU A 99 -12.99 -4.32 22.43
CA LEU A 99 -12.63 -2.93 22.74
C LEU A 99 -13.72 -2.22 23.52
N GLY A 100 -13.34 -1.19 24.25
CA GLY A 100 -14.30 -0.40 24.98
C GLY A 100 -13.71 0.81 25.68
N HIS A 101 -14.57 1.45 26.46
CA HIS A 101 -14.21 2.56 27.32
C HIS A 101 -14.32 2.14 28.78
N ALA A 102 -13.56 2.79 29.64
CA ALA A 102 -13.73 2.67 31.07
C ALA A 102 -13.59 4.02 31.75
N THR A 103 -14.21 4.15 32.92
CA THR A 103 -13.96 5.24 33.85
C THR A 103 -13.31 4.64 35.08
N LYS A 104 -12.17 5.20 35.47
CA LYS A 104 -11.40 4.80 36.63
C LYS A 104 -11.44 5.89 37.68
N ARG A 105 -11.79 5.50 38.90
CA ARG A 105 -11.79 6.38 40.08
C ARG A 105 -10.71 5.91 41.04
N PHE A 106 -9.81 6.81 41.40
CA PHE A 106 -8.73 6.60 42.36
C PHE A 106 -9.15 7.01 43.76
N THR A 107 -8.60 6.29 44.74
CA THR A 107 -8.47 6.69 46.14
C THR A 107 -7.01 6.49 46.56
N ASP A 108 -6.65 6.79 47.80
CA ASP A 108 -5.26 6.76 48.28
C ASP A 108 -4.52 5.43 48.02
N LYS A 109 -5.21 4.29 48.18
CA LYS A 109 -4.61 2.95 48.06
C LYS A 109 -5.44 1.99 47.20
N SER A 110 -6.38 2.52 46.41
CA SER A 110 -7.22 1.70 45.53
C SER A 110 -7.71 2.46 44.31
N SER A 111 -8.25 1.72 43.34
CA SER A 111 -9.04 2.28 42.26
C SER A 111 -10.17 1.34 41.85
N SER A 112 -11.31 1.91 41.49
CA SER A 112 -12.45 1.20 40.89
C SER A 112 -12.55 1.58 39.42
N ILE A 113 -12.65 0.58 38.54
CA ILE A 113 -12.78 0.74 37.09
C ILE A 113 -14.13 0.18 36.67
N THR A 114 -15.00 1.02 36.12
CA THR A 114 -16.23 0.55 35.46
C THR A 114 -16.02 0.61 33.95
N PHE A 115 -16.19 -0.52 33.26
CA PHE A 115 -15.92 -0.60 31.82
C PHE A 115 -17.10 -1.15 31.04
N THR A 116 -17.20 -0.71 29.79
CA THR A 116 -18.16 -1.19 28.79
C THR A 116 -17.48 -1.25 27.42
N GLY A 117 -17.97 -2.11 26.53
CA GLY A 117 -17.38 -2.32 25.22
C GLY A 117 -18.15 -3.30 24.36
N THR A 118 -17.51 -3.72 23.26
CA THR A 118 -18.08 -4.67 22.29
C THR A 118 -17.09 -5.77 21.90
N SER A 119 -17.65 -6.89 21.48
CA SER A 119 -17.01 -8.09 20.93
C SER A 119 -17.81 -8.60 19.73
N GLU A 120 -17.28 -9.56 18.97
CA GLU A 120 -18.04 -10.21 17.88
C GLU A 120 -19.29 -10.94 18.41
N SER A 121 -19.22 -11.43 19.65
CA SER A 121 -20.28 -12.12 20.38
C SER A 121 -21.26 -11.20 21.11
N GLY A 122 -21.09 -9.87 21.04
CA GLY A 122 -21.97 -8.89 21.67
C GLY A 122 -21.28 -7.99 22.70
N ASN A 123 -22.07 -7.43 23.62
CA ASN A 123 -21.60 -6.44 24.58
C ASN A 123 -20.70 -7.06 25.65
N VAL A 124 -19.72 -6.27 26.11
CA VAL A 124 -18.83 -6.62 27.22
C VAL A 124 -18.85 -5.51 28.27
N SER A 125 -18.88 -5.88 29.54
CA SER A 125 -18.89 -4.90 30.64
C SER A 125 -18.44 -5.53 31.95
N GLY A 126 -18.16 -4.69 32.94
CA GLY A 126 -17.85 -5.15 34.29
C GLY A 126 -17.25 -4.06 35.17
N ILE A 127 -16.86 -4.48 36.37
CA ILE A 127 -16.19 -3.66 37.38
C ILE A 127 -14.90 -4.35 37.77
N ILE A 128 -13.81 -3.59 37.84
CA ILE A 128 -12.51 -4.06 38.35
C ILE A 128 -12.15 -3.22 39.56
N GLU A 129 -11.98 -3.87 40.70
CA GLU A 129 -11.47 -3.27 41.93
C GLU A 129 -9.98 -3.60 42.09
N LEU A 130 -9.16 -2.58 42.22
CA LEU A 130 -7.72 -2.67 42.41
C LEU A 130 -7.33 -2.06 43.74
N SER A 131 -6.53 -2.75 44.55
CA SER A 131 -5.97 -2.23 45.80
C SER A 131 -4.49 -2.56 45.89
N TRP A 132 -3.67 -1.62 46.40
CA TRP A 132 -2.24 -1.83 46.60
C TRP A 132 -1.82 -1.52 48.03
N ASN A 133 -0.70 -2.12 48.44
CA ASN A 133 -0.16 -1.89 49.77
C ASN A 133 0.58 -0.55 49.88
N GLU A 134 1.02 -0.21 51.09
CA GLU A 134 1.70 1.06 51.36
C GLU A 134 3.06 1.19 50.67
N ALA A 135 3.80 0.09 50.54
CA ALA A 135 5.07 0.06 49.84
C ALA A 135 4.93 0.15 48.30
N VAL A 136 3.71 -0.04 47.78
CA VAL A 136 3.40 -0.12 46.34
C VAL A 136 4.32 -1.12 45.63
N ASP A 137 4.49 -2.27 46.28
CA ASP A 137 5.22 -3.43 45.77
C ASP A 137 4.31 -4.65 45.57
N THR A 138 3.05 -4.57 46.03
CA THR A 138 2.00 -5.55 45.76
C THR A 138 0.67 -4.88 45.42
N PHE A 139 -0.09 -5.47 44.50
CA PHE A 139 -1.48 -5.12 44.29
C PHE A 139 -2.36 -6.36 44.11
N LYS A 140 -3.64 -6.20 44.43
CA LYS A 140 -4.70 -7.18 44.23
C LYS A 140 -5.76 -6.60 43.31
N GLU A 141 -6.24 -7.41 42.37
CA GLU A 141 -7.32 -7.09 41.44
C GLU A 141 -8.46 -8.10 41.57
N VAL A 142 -9.70 -7.62 41.62
CA VAL A 142 -10.90 -8.46 41.62
C VAL A 142 -11.88 -7.90 40.59
N GLY A 143 -12.23 -8.73 39.60
CA GLY A 143 -13.30 -8.44 38.66
C GLY A 143 -14.65 -8.84 39.22
N SER A 144 -15.70 -8.07 38.95
CA SER A 144 -17.08 -8.43 39.29
C SER A 144 -18.05 -8.00 38.20
N ARG A 145 -19.19 -8.70 38.15
CA ARG A 145 -20.28 -8.48 37.18
C ARG A 145 -19.78 -8.46 35.73
N LEU A 146 -18.86 -9.37 35.41
CA LEU A 146 -18.25 -9.45 34.09
C LEU A 146 -19.25 -10.07 33.10
N VAL A 147 -19.43 -9.42 31.96
CA VAL A 147 -20.33 -9.85 30.87
C VAL A 147 -19.54 -10.01 29.58
N GLY A 148 -19.81 -11.08 28.82
CA GLY A 148 -19.23 -11.29 27.48
C GLY A 148 -17.74 -11.64 27.46
N PHE A 149 -17.27 -12.32 28.53
CA PHE A 149 -15.95 -12.93 28.59
C PHE A 149 -16.05 -14.45 28.34
N ASP A 150 -15.13 -15.25 28.87
CA ASP A 150 -15.13 -16.71 28.67
C ASP A 150 -16.42 -17.36 29.21
N ALA A 151 -16.98 -16.80 30.28
CA ALA A 151 -18.36 -17.03 30.69
C ALA A 151 -19.26 -15.89 30.18
N SER A 152 -20.51 -16.22 29.81
CA SER A 152 -21.52 -15.22 29.43
C SER A 152 -21.76 -14.20 30.54
N TYR A 153 -21.67 -14.65 31.79
CA TYR A 153 -21.71 -13.83 32.99
C TYR A 153 -20.84 -14.43 34.10
N GLN A 154 -20.14 -13.57 34.84
CA GLN A 154 -19.40 -13.95 36.03
C GLN A 154 -19.59 -12.88 37.12
N GLU A 155 -20.21 -13.25 38.25
CA GLU A 155 -20.45 -12.32 39.36
C GLU A 155 -19.12 -11.86 39.99
N ILE A 156 -18.19 -12.78 40.25
CA ILE A 156 -16.85 -12.49 40.80
C ILE A 156 -15.82 -13.34 40.05
N ALA A 157 -14.73 -12.70 39.63
CA ALA A 157 -13.57 -13.36 39.05
C ALA A 157 -12.55 -13.74 40.13
N PRO A 158 -11.76 -14.81 39.90
CA PRO A 158 -10.60 -15.12 40.73
C PRO A 158 -9.72 -13.88 40.95
N ALA A 159 -9.28 -13.69 42.18
CA ALA A 159 -8.39 -12.59 42.49
C ALA A 159 -7.05 -12.76 41.76
N LEU A 160 -6.60 -11.69 41.13
CA LEU A 160 -5.25 -11.58 40.61
C LEU A 160 -4.40 -10.86 41.65
N GLU A 161 -3.28 -11.48 42.00
CA GLU A 161 -2.29 -10.93 42.92
C GLU A 161 -1.00 -10.67 42.15
N ALA A 162 -0.44 -9.48 42.32
CA ALA A 162 0.74 -9.05 41.60
C ALA A 162 1.80 -8.48 42.53
N HIS A 163 3.06 -8.76 42.22
CA HIS A 163 4.24 -8.22 42.89
C HIS A 163 5.10 -7.45 41.90
N ARG A 164 5.70 -6.37 42.38
CA ARG A 164 6.57 -5.52 41.58
C ARG A 164 7.89 -6.22 41.32
N ILE A 165 8.40 -6.09 40.10
CA ILE A 165 9.71 -6.59 39.70
C ILE A 165 10.53 -5.44 39.10
N ASP A 166 11.84 -5.48 39.29
CA ASP A 166 12.81 -4.49 38.80
C ASP A 166 13.64 -4.98 37.60
N TYR A 167 13.41 -6.22 37.16
CA TYR A 167 14.04 -6.82 36.00
C TYR A 167 13.11 -6.88 34.77
N ASN A 168 13.69 -7.23 33.62
CA ASN A 168 12.94 -7.47 32.39
C ASN A 168 12.66 -8.97 32.24
N PRO A 169 11.40 -9.42 32.28
CA PRO A 169 11.06 -10.85 32.26
C PRO A 169 11.50 -11.58 30.99
N VAL A 170 11.68 -10.86 29.87
CA VAL A 170 12.25 -11.44 28.65
C VAL A 170 13.74 -11.75 28.81
N LYS A 171 14.49 -10.89 29.51
CA LYS A 171 15.93 -11.09 29.73
C LYS A 171 16.20 -12.21 30.73
N GLU A 172 15.31 -12.37 31.71
CA GLU A 172 15.36 -13.47 32.70
C GLU A 172 14.78 -14.79 32.17
N GLY A 173 14.31 -14.83 30.92
CA GLY A 173 13.76 -16.05 30.33
C GLY A 173 12.39 -16.46 30.88
N GLU A 174 11.70 -15.60 31.63
CA GLU A 174 10.35 -15.85 32.16
C GLU A 174 9.23 -15.53 31.15
N MET A 175 9.56 -14.92 30.01
CA MET A 175 8.63 -14.68 28.92
C MET A 175 9.33 -14.80 27.56
N VAL A 176 8.73 -15.56 26.65
CA VAL A 176 9.21 -15.71 25.27
C VAL A 176 8.48 -14.75 24.35
N MET A 177 9.22 -13.83 23.72
CA MET A 177 8.67 -12.93 22.72
C MET A 177 8.32 -13.68 21.44
N LEU A 178 7.15 -13.43 20.88
CA LEU A 178 6.72 -14.06 19.63
C LEU A 178 7.58 -13.69 18.40
N GLY A 179 8.32 -12.57 18.44
CA GLY A 179 9.15 -12.13 17.33
C GLY A 179 8.38 -12.11 15.99
N ASN A 180 8.90 -12.86 15.00
CA ASN A 180 8.29 -13.01 13.67
C ASN A 180 7.05 -13.92 13.65
N GLU A 181 6.76 -14.65 14.74
CA GLU A 181 5.54 -15.48 14.89
C GLU A 181 4.32 -14.63 15.24
N ARG A 182 4.51 -13.37 15.66
CA ARG A 182 3.39 -12.49 16.02
C ARG A 182 2.53 -12.24 14.79
N GLN A 183 1.23 -12.47 14.93
CA GLN A 183 0.26 -12.15 13.88
C GLN A 183 0.25 -10.65 13.61
N ILE A 184 -0.08 -10.31 12.36
CA ILE A 184 -0.26 -8.93 11.92
C ILE A 184 -1.74 -8.76 11.64
N LEU A 185 -2.33 -7.65 12.10
CA LEU A 185 -3.74 -7.34 11.93
C LEU A 185 -4.23 -7.47 10.48
N ASP A 186 -3.41 -6.99 9.54
CA ASP A 186 -3.63 -7.09 8.11
C ASP A 186 -2.28 -7.12 7.38
N PRO A 187 -2.02 -8.05 6.45
CA PRO A 187 -0.76 -8.12 5.70
C PRO A 187 -0.39 -6.83 4.98
N ARG A 188 -1.35 -5.95 4.66
CA ARG A 188 -1.10 -4.66 4.02
C ARG A 188 -0.42 -3.65 4.95
N PHE A 189 -0.38 -3.90 6.25
CA PHE A 189 0.37 -3.11 7.24
C PHE A 189 1.78 -3.63 7.49
N GLU A 190 2.14 -4.81 6.96
CA GLU A 190 3.44 -5.48 7.20
C GLU A 190 4.61 -4.52 6.97
N ASP A 191 4.61 -3.83 5.83
CA ASP A 191 5.70 -2.94 5.46
C ASP A 191 5.72 -1.64 6.26
N LEU A 192 4.63 -1.24 6.93
CA LEU A 192 4.63 -0.06 7.78
C LEU A 192 5.37 -0.31 9.10
N HIS A 193 5.47 -1.55 9.58
CA HIS A 193 6.06 -1.85 10.89
C HIS A 193 7.48 -1.30 11.06
N GLY A 194 7.76 -0.75 12.23
CA GLY A 194 9.05 -0.17 12.59
C GLY A 194 9.00 1.34 12.76
N LYS A 195 10.18 1.92 12.96
CA LYS A 195 10.37 3.35 13.20
C LYS A 195 10.65 4.07 11.88
N TRP A 196 9.97 5.18 11.68
CA TRP A 196 10.07 6.07 10.53
C TRP A 196 10.33 7.49 11.02
N GLU A 197 11.16 8.21 10.29
CA GLU A 197 11.53 9.58 10.60
C GLU A 197 11.41 10.42 9.33
N SER A 198 10.83 11.61 9.46
CA SER A 198 10.90 12.68 8.47
C SER A 198 11.89 13.72 8.97
N THR A 199 12.70 14.24 8.06
CA THR A 199 13.67 15.30 8.34
C THR A 199 13.35 16.54 7.55
N ASP A 200 13.67 17.70 8.11
CA ASP A 200 13.63 18.95 7.37
C ASP A 200 14.80 19.06 6.36
N LYS A 201 14.94 20.25 5.76
CA LYS A 201 15.99 20.58 4.78
C LYS A 201 17.41 20.57 5.38
N ASP A 202 17.53 20.82 6.68
CA ASP A 202 18.79 20.91 7.39
C ASP A 202 19.18 19.55 8.00
N GLY A 203 18.30 18.55 7.84
CA GLY A 203 18.49 17.17 8.26
C GLY A 203 17.97 16.88 9.67
N HIS A 204 17.31 17.83 10.33
CA HIS A 204 16.77 17.65 11.67
C HIS A 204 15.47 16.86 11.62
N VAL A 205 15.27 15.91 12.53
CA VAL A 205 14.05 15.10 12.59
C VAL A 205 12.89 15.95 13.10
N ASN A 206 11.88 16.18 12.28
CA ASN A 206 10.69 16.95 12.65
C ASN A 206 9.47 16.08 12.98
N LEU A 207 9.49 14.81 12.57
CA LEU A 207 8.44 13.83 12.84
C LEU A 207 9.05 12.44 12.97
N SER A 208 8.69 11.73 14.04
CA SER A 208 8.97 10.31 14.20
C SER A 208 7.69 9.53 14.39
N ILE A 209 7.55 8.43 13.66
CA ILE A 209 6.44 7.50 13.77
C ILE A 209 6.96 6.10 14.06
N ASN A 210 6.38 5.41 15.03
CA ASN A 210 6.64 3.99 15.25
C ASN A 210 5.34 3.20 15.04
N PHE A 211 5.35 2.32 14.05
CA PHE A 211 4.26 1.38 13.81
C PHE A 211 4.59 0.02 14.40
N SER A 212 3.65 -0.59 15.10
CA SER A 212 3.88 -1.89 15.73
C SER A 212 2.63 -2.76 15.74
N PRO A 213 2.78 -4.09 15.53
CA PRO A 213 1.72 -5.02 15.84
C PRO A 213 1.53 -5.03 17.36
N TRP A 214 0.28 -4.86 17.78
CA TRP A 214 -0.11 -4.65 19.17
C TRP A 214 -1.16 -5.69 19.59
N ASP A 215 -1.29 -5.93 20.90
CA ASP A 215 -2.23 -6.93 21.47
C ASP A 215 -2.19 -8.30 20.75
N LEU A 216 -0.99 -8.86 20.59
CA LEU A 216 -0.75 -10.13 19.89
C LEU A 216 -1.18 -10.17 18.41
N GLY A 217 -1.39 -9.01 17.79
CA GLY A 217 -1.73 -8.87 16.37
C GLY A 217 -3.17 -8.45 16.12
N SER A 218 -4.03 -8.36 17.14
CA SER A 218 -5.42 -7.87 16.99
C SER A 218 -5.50 -6.35 16.78
N SER A 219 -4.39 -5.64 17.01
CA SER A 219 -4.27 -4.19 16.91
C SER A 219 -3.04 -3.79 16.10
N PHE A 220 -3.12 -2.65 15.41
CA PHE A 220 -1.98 -1.97 14.78
C PHE A 220 -1.84 -0.58 15.39
N LEU A 221 -0.71 -0.36 16.09
CA LEU A 221 -0.47 0.86 16.85
C LEU A 221 0.54 1.75 16.12
N GLU A 222 0.10 2.95 15.76
CA GLU A 222 0.94 4.05 15.30
C GLU A 222 1.18 5.00 16.47
N ARG A 223 2.44 5.20 16.88
CA ARG A 223 2.84 6.29 17.79
C ARG A 223 3.56 7.37 16.99
N PHE A 224 3.07 8.59 16.98
CA PHE A 224 3.73 9.72 16.30
C PHE A 224 4.20 10.77 17.31
N VAL A 225 5.34 11.39 17.02
CA VAL A 225 5.90 12.52 17.77
C VAL A 225 6.40 13.57 16.78
N LEU A 226 5.97 14.81 16.99
CA LEU A 226 6.45 15.99 16.28
C LEU A 226 7.51 16.68 17.13
N PHE A 227 8.58 17.13 16.49
CA PHE A 227 9.69 17.81 17.12
C PHE A 227 9.77 19.27 16.66
N ASP A 228 10.34 20.13 17.50
CA ASP A 228 10.78 21.47 17.10
C ASP A 228 12.18 21.45 16.47
N ASP A 229 12.66 22.63 16.05
CA ASP A 229 13.93 22.79 15.32
C ASP A 229 15.15 22.45 16.20
N GLU A 230 15.00 22.53 17.51
CA GLU A 230 15.96 22.12 18.54
C GLU A 230 15.91 20.61 18.85
N GLY A 231 14.98 19.87 18.25
CA GLY A 231 14.80 18.43 18.43
C GLY A 231 14.04 18.03 19.70
N ASN A 232 13.38 18.97 20.39
CA ASN A 232 12.53 18.67 21.53
C ASN A 232 11.14 18.22 21.06
N ALA A 233 10.55 17.27 21.79
CA ALA A 233 9.21 16.78 21.46
C ALA A 233 8.16 17.85 21.76
N ARG A 234 7.48 18.33 20.71
CA ARG A 234 6.43 19.36 20.80
C ARG A 234 5.05 18.77 21.04
N ARG A 235 4.75 17.63 20.41
CA ARG A 235 3.44 16.97 20.47
C ARG A 235 3.56 15.50 20.13
N GLY A 236 2.82 14.65 20.82
CA GLY A 236 2.66 13.25 20.45
C GLY A 236 1.20 12.81 20.36
N GLY A 237 1.00 11.62 19.82
CA GLY A 237 -0.27 10.92 19.84
C GLY A 237 -0.14 9.48 19.43
N TYR A 238 -1.23 8.73 19.60
CA TYR A 238 -1.38 7.41 19.02
C TYR A 238 -2.56 7.34 18.07
N ASN A 239 -2.42 6.54 17.02
CA ASN A 239 -3.56 6.01 16.27
C ASN A 239 -3.59 4.49 16.48
N LEU A 240 -4.67 4.00 17.10
CA LEU A 240 -4.89 2.58 17.33
C LEU A 240 -5.87 2.06 16.28
N THR A 241 -5.37 1.23 15.36
CA THR A 241 -6.16 0.62 14.29
C THR A 241 -6.58 -0.79 14.68
N ARG A 242 -7.85 -1.12 14.46
CA ARG A 242 -8.44 -2.44 14.74
C ARG A 242 -9.59 -2.76 13.80
N LYS A 243 -10.02 -4.03 13.76
CA LYS A 243 -11.31 -4.41 13.16
C LYS A 243 -12.43 -4.07 14.16
N ASP A 244 -13.46 -3.39 13.67
CA ASP A 244 -14.70 -3.19 14.40
C ASP A 244 -15.42 -4.54 14.55
N PRO A 245 -15.77 -4.99 15.77
CA PRO A 245 -16.35 -6.32 15.97
C PRO A 245 -17.73 -6.50 15.32
N SER A 246 -18.47 -5.41 15.09
CA SER A 246 -19.83 -5.48 14.54
C SER A 246 -19.86 -5.51 13.01
N SER A 247 -18.95 -4.77 12.37
CA SER A 247 -18.93 -4.55 10.92
C SER A 247 -17.73 -5.19 10.21
N GLY A 248 -16.72 -5.62 10.97
CA GLY A 248 -15.43 -6.08 10.45
C GLY A 248 -14.58 -4.99 9.79
N GLN A 249 -15.03 -3.72 9.80
CA GLN A 249 -14.32 -2.62 9.16
C GLN A 249 -13.08 -2.21 9.95
N MET A 250 -12.03 -1.79 9.25
CA MET A 250 -10.85 -1.21 9.91
C MET A 250 -11.17 0.19 10.42
N ILE A 251 -11.21 0.34 11.74
CA ILE A 251 -11.44 1.59 12.47
C ILE A 251 -10.15 2.08 13.13
N ILE A 252 -10.10 3.39 13.40
CA ILE A 252 -8.96 4.06 14.02
C ILE A 252 -9.44 4.91 15.19
N PHE A 253 -8.85 4.69 16.35
CA PHE A 253 -8.96 5.60 17.49
C PHE A 253 -7.76 6.54 17.54
N GLY A 254 -8.03 7.85 17.60
CA GLY A 254 -7.05 8.86 17.95
C GLY A 254 -6.94 8.96 19.48
N ILE A 255 -5.71 8.96 19.99
CA ILE A 255 -5.42 8.94 21.42
C ILE A 255 -4.39 10.02 21.75
N GLY A 256 -4.69 10.85 22.75
CA GLY A 256 -3.76 11.83 23.30
C GLY A 256 -4.20 12.29 24.69
N GLY A 257 -3.48 13.24 25.29
CA GLY A 257 -3.78 13.71 26.66
C GLY A 257 -5.17 14.33 26.85
N ASN A 258 -5.86 14.70 25.76
CA ASN A 258 -7.22 15.24 25.78
C ASN A 258 -8.32 14.18 25.65
N GLY A 259 -7.96 12.89 25.57
CA GLY A 259 -8.92 11.78 25.49
C GLY A 259 -8.81 10.94 24.23
N PHE A 260 -9.91 10.24 23.92
CA PHE A 260 -9.98 9.20 22.90
C PHE A 260 -11.16 9.43 21.97
N SER A 261 -10.96 9.29 20.67
CA SER A 261 -12.06 9.44 19.71
C SER A 261 -11.90 8.47 18.55
N LEU A 262 -13.02 7.93 18.08
CA LEU A 262 -13.07 7.23 16.79
C LEU A 262 -12.90 8.28 15.69
N ILE A 263 -11.74 8.29 15.03
CA ILE A 263 -11.39 9.33 14.06
C ILE A 263 -11.59 8.89 12.61
N GLY A 264 -11.64 7.58 12.33
CA GLY A 264 -11.86 7.10 10.96
C GLY A 264 -11.41 5.67 10.73
N GLY A 265 -10.74 5.43 9.60
CA GLY A 265 -10.46 4.09 9.09
C GLY A 265 -9.43 4.09 7.96
N TRP A 266 -9.31 2.96 7.25
CA TRP A 266 -8.32 2.79 6.18
C TRP A 266 -8.96 2.61 4.78
N ASP A 267 -8.38 3.28 3.79
CA ASP A 267 -8.56 3.09 2.36
C ASP A 267 -7.35 2.32 1.80
N PHE A 268 -7.56 1.10 1.31
CA PHE A 268 -6.49 0.38 0.61
C PHE A 268 -6.60 0.63 -0.89
N MET A 269 -5.86 1.63 -1.38
CA MET A 269 -5.98 2.16 -2.75
C MET A 269 -5.21 1.31 -3.80
N GLY A 270 -4.96 0.04 -3.46
CA GLY A 270 -4.22 -0.90 -4.29
C GLY A 270 -2.69 -0.75 -4.20
N GLY A 271 -2.01 -1.88 -4.42
CA GLY A 271 -0.55 -2.00 -4.35
C GLY A 271 0.02 -1.41 -3.06
N SER A 272 1.07 -0.60 -3.17
CA SER A 272 1.79 -0.03 -2.03
C SER A 272 1.32 1.37 -1.57
N THR A 273 0.02 1.64 -1.69
CA THR A 273 -0.59 2.90 -1.27
C THR A 273 -1.71 2.67 -0.27
N THR A 274 -1.61 3.33 0.88
CA THR A 274 -2.62 3.30 1.94
C THR A 274 -3.15 4.70 2.21
N GLY A 275 -4.45 4.87 2.37
CA GLY A 275 -5.07 6.11 2.83
C GLY A 275 -5.60 5.95 4.24
N GLN A 276 -5.18 6.80 5.17
CA GLN A 276 -5.70 6.85 6.52
C GLN A 276 -6.75 7.96 6.61
N ARG A 277 -8.03 7.61 6.70
CA ARG A 277 -9.13 8.56 6.83
C ARG A 277 -9.22 9.06 8.27
N GLN A 278 -9.30 10.38 8.43
CA GLN A 278 -9.47 11.07 9.71
C GLN A 278 -10.50 12.18 9.54
N GLY A 279 -11.76 11.89 9.85
CA GLY A 279 -12.88 12.80 9.60
C GLY A 279 -12.99 13.21 8.12
N GLY A 280 -12.96 14.52 7.86
CA GLY A 280 -12.97 15.10 6.50
C GLY A 280 -11.62 15.06 5.78
N ASN A 281 -10.57 14.55 6.42
CA ASN A 281 -9.22 14.49 5.88
C ASN A 281 -8.77 13.05 5.61
N ARG A 282 -7.76 12.90 4.77
CA ARG A 282 -7.14 11.60 4.46
C ARG A 282 -5.63 11.76 4.28
N LEU A 283 -4.85 11.00 5.05
CA LEU A 283 -3.39 10.92 4.88
C LEU A 283 -3.05 9.77 3.94
N ILE A 284 -2.61 10.09 2.73
CA ILE A 284 -2.14 9.12 1.74
C ILE A 284 -0.67 8.83 2.03
N ARG A 285 -0.33 7.56 2.21
CA ARG A 285 1.03 7.05 2.31
C ARG A 285 1.31 6.15 1.12
N LYS A 286 2.32 6.50 0.34
CA LYS A 286 2.75 5.75 -0.83
C LYS A 286 4.20 5.36 -0.69
N PHE A 287 4.48 4.07 -0.65
CA PHE A 287 5.84 3.60 -0.62
C PHE A 287 6.54 3.93 -1.95
N LEU A 288 7.70 4.56 -1.84
CA LEU A 288 8.65 4.80 -2.92
C LEU A 288 9.66 3.65 -3.01
N SER A 289 9.98 3.04 -1.87
CA SER A 289 10.79 1.83 -1.70
C SER A 289 10.35 1.09 -0.42
N GLU A 290 11.01 -0.01 -0.03
CA GLU A 290 10.75 -0.66 1.26
C GLU A 290 11.08 0.23 2.47
N ASP A 291 11.93 1.25 2.28
CA ASP A 291 12.46 2.10 3.35
C ASP A 291 12.06 3.57 3.20
N GLU A 292 11.22 3.91 2.21
CA GLU A 292 10.80 5.29 1.96
C GLU A 292 9.31 5.38 1.60
N ILE A 293 8.61 6.30 2.26
CA ILE A 293 7.19 6.59 2.04
C ILE A 293 7.03 8.08 1.72
N HIS A 294 6.34 8.38 0.63
CA HIS A 294 5.78 9.71 0.41
C HIS A 294 4.41 9.79 1.07
N ALA A 295 4.29 10.65 2.08
CA ALA A 295 3.06 10.91 2.79
C ALA A 295 2.50 12.28 2.38
N LYS A 296 1.20 12.37 2.09
CA LYS A 296 0.53 13.63 1.73
C LYS A 296 -0.90 13.70 2.24
N TRP A 297 -1.34 14.90 2.60
CA TRP A 297 -2.69 15.11 3.09
C TRP A 297 -3.66 15.46 1.97
N GLN A 298 -4.86 14.92 2.06
CA GLN A 298 -6.00 15.30 1.24
C GLN A 298 -7.14 15.78 2.14
N SER A 299 -7.89 16.77 1.66
CA SER A 299 -9.06 17.30 2.33
C SER A 299 -10.29 17.07 1.45
N LYS A 300 -11.46 16.89 2.06
CA LYS A 300 -12.70 16.66 1.30
C LYS A 300 -13.30 17.99 0.83
N GLU A 301 -13.39 18.16 -0.48
CA GLU A 301 -14.02 19.29 -1.17
C GLU A 301 -15.12 18.76 -2.08
N ASN A 302 -16.36 19.24 -1.94
CA ASN A 302 -17.52 18.80 -2.72
C ASN A 302 -17.71 17.27 -2.80
N GLY A 303 -17.38 16.57 -1.71
CA GLY A 303 -17.50 15.11 -1.65
C GLY A 303 -16.27 14.33 -2.12
N GLN A 304 -15.30 14.99 -2.78
CA GLN A 304 -14.09 14.37 -3.32
C GLN A 304 -12.86 14.74 -2.47
N PHE A 305 -11.87 13.86 -2.40
CA PHE A 305 -10.61 14.17 -1.73
C PHE A 305 -9.67 14.89 -2.68
N VAL A 306 -9.27 16.11 -2.33
CA VAL A 306 -8.35 16.96 -3.08
C VAL A 306 -7.03 17.08 -2.32
N ASP A 307 -5.92 17.07 -3.03
CA ASP A 307 -4.59 17.26 -2.46
C ASP A 307 -4.45 18.70 -1.95
N ASN A 308 -4.01 18.86 -0.70
CA ASN A 308 -3.82 20.19 -0.11
C ASN A 308 -2.38 20.73 -0.29
N GLY A 309 -1.53 20.02 -1.04
CA GLY A 309 -0.16 20.41 -1.35
C GLY A 309 0.85 20.14 -0.23
N ASN A 310 0.42 19.62 0.93
CA ASN A 310 1.30 19.32 2.04
C ASN A 310 1.73 17.85 2.03
N GLY A 311 3.01 17.60 1.78
CA GLY A 311 3.62 16.27 1.81
C GLY A 311 5.01 16.25 2.44
N TYR A 312 5.44 15.06 2.85
CA TYR A 312 6.75 14.80 3.44
C TYR A 312 7.21 13.37 3.13
N ILE A 313 8.52 13.12 3.28
CA ILE A 313 9.10 11.79 3.14
C ILE A 313 9.38 11.22 4.52
N LEU A 314 8.85 10.01 4.74
CA LEU A 314 9.24 9.18 5.87
C LEU A 314 10.32 8.20 5.40
N LYS A 315 11.45 8.18 6.09
CA LYS A 315 12.53 7.21 5.90
C LYS A 315 12.54 6.23 7.06
N ARG A 316 12.68 4.94 6.77
CA ARG A 316 12.76 3.91 7.80
C ARG A 316 14.09 4.05 8.56
N LYS A 317 14.02 4.09 9.89
CA LYS A 317 15.21 4.02 10.73
C LYS A 317 15.66 2.57 10.82
N LYS A 318 16.81 2.24 10.21
CA LYS A 318 17.45 0.93 10.34
C LYS A 318 17.87 0.73 11.80
N ARG A 319 17.62 -0.46 12.36
CA ARG A 319 18.05 -0.80 13.73
C ARG A 319 19.57 -0.90 13.77
N GLU A 320 20.22 -0.24 14.72
CA GLU A 320 21.69 -0.22 14.89
C GLU A 320 22.32 -1.61 15.14
N ASN A 321 21.51 -2.61 15.51
CA ASN A 321 21.95 -3.99 15.75
C ASN A 321 21.64 -4.97 14.61
N ALA A 322 21.28 -4.48 13.42
CA ALA A 322 21.37 -5.31 12.23
C ALA A 322 22.83 -5.36 11.78
N GLN A 323 23.69 -5.98 12.60
CA GLN A 323 24.90 -6.59 12.03
C GLN A 323 24.40 -7.49 10.90
N ASP A 324 24.99 -7.29 9.72
CA ASP A 324 24.79 -8.13 8.55
C ASP A 324 25.12 -9.58 8.92
N THR A 325 24.15 -10.30 9.47
CA THR A 325 24.09 -11.74 9.35
C THR A 325 23.72 -12.02 7.89
N GLU A 326 24.70 -11.85 7.00
CA GLU A 326 24.80 -12.65 5.77
C GLU A 326 25.06 -14.11 6.19
N THR A 327 24.08 -14.71 6.85
CA THR A 327 24.01 -16.16 7.01
C THR A 327 23.07 -16.69 5.94
N ALA A 328 23.68 -17.20 4.87
CA ALA A 328 23.26 -18.32 4.03
C ALA A 328 21.74 -18.50 3.78
N THR A 329 21.32 -18.24 2.54
CA THR A 329 20.31 -19.03 1.80
C THR A 329 19.04 -19.48 2.55
N GLU A 330 18.47 -18.65 3.41
CA GLU A 330 17.03 -18.72 3.71
C GLU A 330 16.25 -17.94 2.64
N ASP A 331 15.23 -18.56 2.05
CA ASP A 331 14.30 -17.93 1.09
C ASP A 331 13.74 -16.62 1.67
N LYS A 332 14.37 -15.49 1.34
CA LYS A 332 13.98 -14.16 1.82
C LYS A 332 12.52 -13.91 1.42
N LYS A 333 11.63 -13.84 2.42
CA LYS A 333 10.21 -13.50 2.21
C LYS A 333 10.13 -12.14 1.52
N ARG A 334 9.41 -12.06 0.40
CA ARG A 334 9.16 -10.78 -0.30
C ARG A 334 8.15 -9.94 0.47
N SER A 335 8.48 -8.65 0.67
CA SER A 335 7.59 -7.65 1.28
C SER A 335 6.28 -7.48 0.52
N TYR A 336 5.27 -6.88 1.14
CA TYR A 336 4.01 -6.59 0.43
C TYR A 336 4.23 -5.55 -0.68
N TYR A 337 5.14 -4.60 -0.49
CA TYR A 337 5.59 -3.58 -1.42
C TYR A 337 6.18 -4.21 -2.67
N GLN A 338 7.18 -5.08 -2.51
CA GLN A 338 7.85 -5.73 -3.63
C GLN A 338 6.85 -6.56 -4.45
N ARG A 339 6.01 -7.35 -3.77
CA ARG A 339 4.96 -8.14 -4.42
C ARG A 339 3.94 -7.27 -5.16
N SER A 340 3.63 -6.10 -4.61
CA SER A 340 2.75 -5.11 -5.24
C SER A 340 3.38 -4.45 -6.48
N GLN A 341 4.69 -4.19 -6.46
CA GLN A 341 5.42 -3.71 -7.62
C GLN A 341 5.45 -4.78 -8.73
N ASP A 342 5.75 -6.03 -8.37
CA ASP A 342 5.75 -7.17 -9.30
C ASP A 342 4.38 -7.34 -9.97
N ALA A 343 3.29 -7.24 -9.20
CA ALA A 343 1.93 -7.34 -9.71
C ALA A 343 1.54 -6.21 -10.69
N ARG A 344 2.15 -5.03 -10.57
CA ARG A 344 1.88 -3.86 -11.43
C ARG A 344 2.83 -3.76 -12.62
N LYS A 345 3.93 -4.52 -12.61
CA LYS A 345 4.95 -4.44 -13.64
C LYS A 345 4.42 -4.95 -14.97
N PHE A 346 4.53 -4.14 -16.02
CA PHE A 346 4.35 -4.55 -17.39
C PHE A 346 5.71 -4.88 -18.01
N THR A 347 5.79 -6.00 -18.73
CA THR A 347 7.03 -6.50 -19.34
C THR A 347 6.83 -6.87 -20.82
N GLY A 348 5.77 -6.35 -21.44
CA GLY A 348 5.48 -6.59 -22.85
C GLY A 348 6.31 -5.71 -23.77
N PHE A 349 5.89 -5.64 -25.02
CA PHE A 349 6.62 -5.04 -26.12
C PHE A 349 5.84 -3.89 -26.74
N ILE A 350 6.57 -2.88 -27.22
CA ILE A 350 6.02 -1.70 -27.87
C ILE A 350 6.67 -1.59 -29.24
N LYS A 351 5.88 -1.66 -30.30
CA LYS A 351 6.33 -1.42 -31.67
C LYS A 351 5.90 -0.03 -32.11
N THR A 352 6.84 0.76 -32.59
CA THR A 352 6.61 2.10 -33.12
C THR A 352 7.00 2.12 -34.58
N ASP A 353 6.01 2.24 -35.47
CA ASP A 353 6.19 2.32 -36.92
C ASP A 353 6.21 3.80 -37.33
N PHE A 354 7.36 4.29 -37.78
CA PHE A 354 7.58 5.70 -38.16
C PHE A 354 7.22 5.94 -39.61
N LYS A 355 6.64 7.11 -39.87
CA LYS A 355 6.02 7.47 -41.15
C LYS A 355 6.32 8.92 -41.52
N ILE A 356 6.48 9.16 -42.81
CA ILE A 356 6.55 10.49 -43.42
C ILE A 356 5.28 10.67 -44.25
N VAL A 357 4.50 11.71 -43.95
CA VAL A 357 3.22 12.04 -44.60
C VAL A 357 3.31 13.48 -45.08
N GLU A 358 3.11 13.71 -46.38
CA GLU A 358 3.09 15.08 -46.92
C GLU A 358 1.85 15.84 -46.41
N GLU A 359 1.97 17.16 -46.22
CA GLU A 359 0.89 17.99 -45.65
C GLU A 359 -0.44 17.84 -46.41
N LYS A 360 -0.36 17.78 -47.75
CA LYS A 360 -1.53 17.59 -48.63
C LYS A 360 -2.23 16.24 -48.44
N ASP A 361 -1.52 15.23 -47.93
CA ASP A 361 -1.97 13.84 -47.81
C ASP A 361 -2.42 13.48 -46.39
N VAL A 362 -2.21 14.35 -45.40
CA VAL A 362 -2.55 14.12 -43.98
C VAL A 362 -4.02 13.70 -43.80
N ALA A 363 -4.96 14.40 -44.44
CA ALA A 363 -6.38 14.10 -44.30
C ALA A 363 -6.73 12.69 -44.82
N SER A 364 -6.19 12.31 -45.98
CA SER A 364 -6.39 11.00 -46.59
C SER A 364 -5.74 9.88 -45.77
N TYR A 365 -4.50 10.11 -45.30
CA TYR A 365 -3.78 9.19 -44.43
C TYR A 365 -4.56 8.92 -43.12
N LEU A 366 -5.00 9.97 -42.42
CA LEU A 366 -5.75 9.80 -41.16
C LEU A 366 -7.12 9.16 -41.36
N ALA A 367 -7.78 9.39 -42.50
CA ALA A 367 -9.01 8.70 -42.86
C ALA A 367 -8.78 7.19 -43.02
N ALA A 368 -7.70 6.78 -43.69
CA ALA A 368 -7.33 5.38 -43.83
C ALA A 368 -6.92 4.74 -42.48
N GLU A 369 -6.17 5.44 -41.63
CA GLU A 369 -5.83 4.97 -40.28
C GLU A 369 -7.07 4.74 -39.40
N LYS A 370 -8.17 5.49 -39.62
CA LYS A 370 -9.44 5.26 -38.94
C LYS A 370 -10.10 3.94 -39.34
N GLU A 371 -9.90 3.48 -40.57
CA GLU A 371 -10.32 2.15 -41.01
C GLU A 371 -9.43 1.07 -40.40
N TRP A 372 -8.10 1.24 -40.43
CA TRP A 372 -7.14 0.34 -39.76
C TRP A 372 -7.43 0.17 -38.26
N LYS A 373 -7.81 1.25 -37.58
CA LYS A 373 -8.24 1.23 -36.17
C LYS A 373 -9.32 0.18 -35.91
N THR A 374 -10.28 0.01 -36.82
CA THR A 374 -11.37 -0.97 -36.67
C THR A 374 -10.83 -2.40 -36.60
N LEU A 375 -9.83 -2.73 -37.42
CA LEU A 375 -9.17 -4.03 -37.43
C LEU A 375 -8.29 -4.22 -36.18
N HIS A 376 -7.54 -3.19 -35.77
CA HIS A 376 -6.74 -3.24 -34.54
C HIS A 376 -7.59 -3.41 -33.28
N GLU A 377 -8.77 -2.79 -33.22
CA GLU A 377 -9.73 -3.01 -32.12
C GLU A 377 -10.25 -4.45 -32.08
N GLN A 378 -10.44 -5.10 -33.21
CA GLN A 378 -10.77 -6.54 -33.26
C GLN A 378 -9.60 -7.39 -32.75
N ILE A 379 -8.36 -7.08 -33.15
CA ILE A 379 -7.15 -7.76 -32.63
C ILE A 379 -7.08 -7.63 -31.10
N MET A 380 -7.39 -6.44 -30.55
CA MET A 380 -7.43 -6.20 -29.11
C MET A 380 -8.51 -7.02 -28.41
N GLN A 381 -9.71 -7.11 -28.98
CA GLN A 381 -10.81 -7.93 -28.43
C GLN A 381 -10.45 -9.41 -28.37
N LYS A 382 -9.67 -9.90 -29.35
CA LYS A 382 -9.16 -11.28 -29.39
C LYS A 382 -7.92 -11.50 -28.50
N GLY A 383 -7.40 -10.45 -27.86
CA GLY A 383 -6.26 -10.53 -26.95
C GLY A 383 -4.89 -10.59 -27.63
N GLY A 384 -4.80 -10.35 -28.95
CA GLY A 384 -3.53 -10.33 -29.68
C GLY A 384 -2.78 -8.99 -29.61
N MET A 385 -3.40 -7.95 -29.07
CA MET A 385 -2.80 -6.62 -28.89
C MET A 385 -3.41 -5.97 -27.66
N LEU A 386 -2.62 -5.21 -26.90
CA LEU A 386 -3.07 -4.54 -25.68
C LEU A 386 -3.55 -3.11 -25.95
N HIS A 387 -2.89 -2.41 -26.87
CA HIS A 387 -3.18 -1.02 -27.20
C HIS A 387 -2.69 -0.65 -28.60
N TRP A 388 -3.35 0.33 -29.22
CA TRP A 388 -2.98 0.89 -30.51
C TRP A 388 -3.31 2.39 -30.57
N HIS A 389 -2.41 3.17 -31.17
CA HIS A 389 -2.69 4.56 -31.54
C HIS A 389 -1.80 5.08 -32.69
N VAL A 390 -2.21 6.20 -33.29
CA VAL A 390 -1.43 7.03 -34.20
C VAL A 390 -1.13 8.35 -33.50
N ALA A 391 0.12 8.79 -33.60
CA ALA A 391 0.58 10.06 -33.08
C ALA A 391 1.29 10.90 -34.15
N GLU A 392 1.07 12.21 -34.09
CA GLU A 392 1.86 13.21 -34.78
C GLU A 392 3.16 13.44 -34.00
N ILE A 393 4.29 13.56 -34.70
CA ILE A 393 5.58 13.91 -34.10
C ILE A 393 5.79 15.41 -34.24
N LYS A 394 5.80 16.12 -33.11
CA LYS A 394 5.93 17.57 -33.10
C LYS A 394 7.34 18.01 -33.45
N ASN A 395 7.44 19.13 -34.16
CA ASN A 395 8.68 19.76 -34.61
C ASN A 395 9.54 18.86 -35.53
N ALA A 396 8.95 17.88 -36.20
CA ALA A 396 9.61 17.10 -37.23
C ALA A 396 10.06 18.02 -38.38
N LYS A 397 11.30 17.88 -38.85
CA LYS A 397 11.78 18.63 -40.01
C LYS A 397 11.28 18.00 -41.30
N LEU A 398 11.37 18.76 -42.39
CA LEU A 398 11.05 18.25 -43.73
C LEU A 398 11.90 17.01 -44.03
N GLY A 399 11.25 15.92 -44.43
CA GLY A 399 11.90 14.63 -44.73
C GLY A 399 12.20 13.75 -43.51
N GLU A 400 11.96 14.24 -42.28
CA GLU A 400 11.99 13.41 -41.07
C GLU A 400 10.61 12.80 -40.80
N PRO A 401 10.53 11.67 -40.07
CA PRO A 401 9.25 11.11 -39.66
C PRO A 401 8.40 12.12 -38.89
N ASN A 402 7.18 12.37 -39.37
CA ASN A 402 6.21 13.29 -38.76
C ASN A 402 4.98 12.59 -38.19
N TYR A 403 4.84 11.28 -38.41
CA TYR A 403 3.82 10.43 -37.78
C TYR A 403 4.42 9.13 -37.27
N ALA A 404 3.77 8.53 -36.27
CA ALA A 404 4.07 7.18 -35.81
C ALA A 404 2.80 6.41 -35.47
N THR A 405 2.78 5.12 -35.79
CA THR A 405 1.78 4.18 -35.26
C THR A 405 2.42 3.36 -34.14
N VAL A 406 1.83 3.40 -32.95
CA VAL A 406 2.33 2.70 -31.77
C VAL A 406 1.40 1.56 -31.40
N GLN A 407 1.98 0.37 -31.29
CA GLN A 407 1.28 -0.87 -30.94
C GLN A 407 1.91 -1.46 -29.69
N VAL A 408 1.09 -1.91 -28.74
CA VAL A 408 1.55 -2.53 -27.48
C VAL A 408 1.08 -3.97 -27.43
N TYR A 409 2.00 -4.89 -27.15
CA TYR A 409 1.80 -6.33 -27.15
C TYR A 409 2.19 -6.92 -25.80
N ALA A 410 1.53 -7.99 -25.37
CA ALA A 410 1.90 -8.71 -24.15
C ALA A 410 3.19 -9.52 -24.33
N SER A 411 3.49 -9.95 -25.55
CA SER A 411 4.68 -10.72 -25.87
C SER A 411 5.17 -10.51 -27.31
N MET A 412 6.41 -10.95 -27.58
CA MET A 412 6.99 -10.94 -28.93
C MET A 412 6.20 -11.85 -29.88
N GLU A 413 5.70 -12.98 -29.38
CA GLU A 413 4.88 -13.93 -30.14
C GLU A 413 3.58 -13.28 -30.62
N ASP A 414 2.89 -12.53 -29.75
CA ASP A 414 1.68 -11.79 -30.14
C ASP A 414 1.98 -10.76 -31.24
N MET A 415 3.14 -10.07 -31.16
CA MET A 415 3.57 -9.09 -32.15
C MET A 415 3.88 -9.73 -33.51
N GLN A 416 4.43 -10.94 -33.52
CA GLN A 416 4.83 -11.66 -34.72
C GLN A 416 3.71 -12.54 -35.30
N ASN A 417 2.56 -12.61 -34.63
CA ASN A 417 1.45 -13.44 -35.05
C ASN A 417 0.71 -12.87 -36.27
N GLY A 418 1.23 -13.16 -37.47
CA GLY A 418 0.59 -12.78 -38.73
C GLY A 418 -0.79 -13.41 -38.95
N SER A 419 -1.02 -14.63 -38.44
CA SER A 419 -2.28 -15.37 -38.65
C SER A 419 -3.51 -14.70 -38.03
N ILE A 420 -3.32 -13.77 -37.08
CA ILE A 420 -4.44 -13.04 -36.47
C ILE A 420 -5.22 -12.21 -37.49
N TRP A 421 -4.54 -11.71 -38.53
CA TRP A 421 -5.15 -10.94 -39.61
C TRP A 421 -6.14 -11.76 -40.43
N ASP A 422 -5.88 -13.06 -40.61
CA ASP A 422 -6.75 -13.97 -41.38
C ASP A 422 -8.08 -14.23 -40.68
N SER A 423 -8.15 -13.92 -39.38
CA SER A 423 -9.33 -14.16 -38.55
C SER A 423 -10.26 -12.94 -38.42
N LEU A 424 -9.89 -11.78 -38.97
CA LEU A 424 -10.62 -10.52 -38.76
C LEU A 424 -11.83 -10.40 -39.69
N ASP A 425 -12.82 -9.62 -39.25
CA ASP A 425 -13.95 -9.21 -40.09
C ASP A 425 -13.59 -7.93 -40.85
N TYR A 426 -13.53 -8.07 -42.17
CA TYR A 426 -13.18 -7.03 -43.13
C TYR A 426 -14.40 -6.34 -43.76
N SER A 427 -15.62 -6.77 -43.43
CA SER A 427 -16.86 -6.30 -44.08
C SER A 427 -17.03 -4.77 -44.06
N ALA A 428 -16.58 -4.12 -42.99
CA ALA A 428 -16.68 -2.67 -42.82
C ALA A 428 -15.59 -1.84 -43.55
N VAL A 429 -14.50 -2.47 -43.99
CA VAL A 429 -13.30 -1.78 -44.51
C VAL A 429 -12.81 -2.31 -45.85
N GLY A 430 -13.50 -3.31 -46.44
CA GLY A 430 -13.06 -3.99 -47.67
C GLY A 430 -11.89 -4.94 -47.41
N THR A 431 -11.22 -5.42 -48.47
CA THR A 431 -10.08 -6.34 -48.29
C THR A 431 -8.85 -5.62 -47.76
N ARG A 432 -7.90 -6.39 -47.21
CA ARG A 432 -6.60 -5.87 -46.75
C ARG A 432 -5.86 -5.16 -47.89
N GLU A 433 -5.92 -5.70 -49.10
CA GLU A 433 -5.32 -5.11 -50.31
C GLU A 433 -5.98 -3.77 -50.63
N SER A 434 -7.31 -3.70 -50.61
CA SER A 434 -8.03 -2.45 -50.89
C SER A 434 -7.68 -1.35 -49.87
N LEU A 435 -7.52 -1.72 -48.60
CA LEU A 435 -7.17 -0.79 -47.54
C LEU A 435 -5.71 -0.32 -47.68
N ALA A 436 -4.81 -1.22 -48.07
CA ALA A 436 -3.43 -0.91 -48.44
C ALA A 436 -3.37 0.10 -49.61
N GLU A 437 -4.14 -0.13 -50.68
CA GLU A 437 -4.22 0.78 -51.83
C GLU A 437 -4.70 2.19 -51.45
N ARG A 438 -5.59 2.32 -50.47
CA ARG A 438 -6.04 3.61 -49.94
C ARG A 438 -5.07 4.27 -48.95
N THR A 439 -4.10 3.53 -48.41
CA THR A 439 -3.19 4.03 -47.37
C THR A 439 -1.83 4.40 -47.95
N TRP A 440 -1.20 3.46 -48.65
CA TRP A 440 0.21 3.54 -49.03
C TRP A 440 0.59 4.67 -49.99
N PRO A 441 -0.29 5.15 -50.91
CA PRO A 441 0.02 6.32 -51.72
C PRO A 441 0.21 7.61 -50.89
N HIS A 442 -0.33 7.67 -49.68
CA HIS A 442 -0.34 8.86 -48.83
C HIS A 442 0.74 8.84 -47.73
N VAL A 443 1.57 7.80 -47.69
CA VAL A 443 2.57 7.64 -46.63
C VAL A 443 3.83 6.93 -47.10
N GLN A 444 4.98 7.46 -46.68
CA GLN A 444 6.25 6.77 -46.80
C GLN A 444 6.61 6.11 -45.46
N HIS A 445 6.91 4.82 -45.49
CA HIS A 445 7.42 4.12 -44.31
C HIS A 445 8.87 4.55 -44.03
N ALA A 446 9.15 4.91 -42.78
CA ALA A 446 10.46 5.41 -42.34
C ALA A 446 11.13 4.50 -41.30
N GLY A 447 10.75 3.22 -41.29
CA GLY A 447 11.28 2.19 -40.39
C GLY A 447 10.51 2.07 -39.08
N SER A 448 10.94 1.13 -38.24
CA SER A 448 10.27 0.76 -37.01
C SER A 448 11.27 0.54 -35.87
N ASP A 449 10.82 0.82 -34.65
CA ASP A 449 11.54 0.46 -33.42
C ASP A 449 10.69 -0.50 -32.59
N VAL A 450 11.33 -1.53 -32.03
CA VAL A 450 10.72 -2.44 -31.06
C VAL A 450 11.40 -2.24 -29.71
N TYR A 451 10.58 -1.94 -28.72
CA TYR A 451 10.99 -1.72 -27.34
C TYR A 451 10.41 -2.80 -26.43
N GLN A 452 11.14 -3.13 -25.36
CA GLN A 452 10.61 -3.90 -24.24
C GLN A 452 10.42 -3.00 -23.02
N ALA A 453 9.26 -3.08 -22.36
CA ALA A 453 9.04 -2.40 -21.09
C ALA A 453 9.93 -3.00 -19.97
N ILE A 454 10.73 -2.16 -19.33
CA ILE A 454 11.65 -2.57 -18.25
C ILE A 454 11.10 -2.20 -16.88
N ASP A 455 10.55 -0.99 -16.77
CA ASP A 455 9.90 -0.49 -15.57
C ASP A 455 8.92 0.63 -15.95
N GLN A 456 7.94 0.86 -15.08
CA GLN A 456 6.97 1.91 -15.28
C GLN A 456 6.35 2.32 -13.95
N TYR A 457 5.78 3.52 -13.97
CA TYR A 457 4.97 4.07 -12.92
C TYR A 457 3.78 4.78 -13.54
N TRP A 458 2.59 4.50 -13.01
CA TRP A 458 1.34 5.15 -13.38
C TRP A 458 0.79 5.88 -12.16
N SER A 459 0.33 7.12 -12.35
CA SER A 459 -0.35 7.85 -11.28
C SER A 459 -1.63 7.09 -10.87
N PRO A 460 -2.06 7.16 -9.59
CA PRO A 460 -3.27 6.45 -9.15
C PRO A 460 -4.51 6.77 -9.98
N ASP A 461 -4.61 8.01 -10.46
CA ASP A 461 -5.73 8.52 -11.24
C ASP A 461 -5.53 8.34 -12.75
N SER A 462 -4.40 7.79 -13.20
CA SER A 462 -4.08 7.64 -14.63
C SER A 462 -5.11 6.81 -15.40
N GLY A 463 -5.81 5.90 -14.72
CA GLY A 463 -6.88 5.10 -15.32
C GLY A 463 -8.06 5.93 -15.83
N ASN A 464 -8.23 7.14 -15.31
CA ASN A 464 -9.26 8.13 -15.69
C ASN A 464 -8.69 9.25 -16.58
N MET A 465 -7.38 9.28 -16.82
CA MET A 465 -6.74 10.31 -17.63
C MET A 465 -6.78 9.92 -19.10
N GLU A 466 -7.12 10.89 -19.94
CA GLU A 466 -6.99 10.77 -21.38
C GLU A 466 -5.57 11.17 -21.78
N ILE A 467 -4.64 10.21 -21.71
CA ILE A 467 -3.27 10.42 -22.21
C ILE A 467 -3.35 10.70 -23.72
N ASP A 468 -2.80 11.84 -24.11
CA ASP A 468 -2.79 12.38 -25.46
C ASP A 468 -1.42 12.97 -25.86
N GLN A 469 -0.47 13.09 -24.92
CA GLN A 469 0.91 13.50 -25.20
C GLN A 469 1.92 12.53 -24.59
N ILE A 470 2.97 12.20 -25.35
CA ILE A 470 4.10 11.37 -24.88
C ILE A 470 5.40 12.07 -25.22
N ASN A 471 6.20 12.39 -24.21
CA ASN A 471 7.55 12.91 -24.41
C ASN A 471 8.56 11.77 -24.24
N MET A 472 9.44 11.58 -25.22
CA MET A 472 10.45 10.53 -25.21
C MET A 472 11.86 11.13 -25.14
N GLY A 473 12.75 10.48 -24.39
CA GLY A 473 14.18 10.76 -24.37
C GLY A 473 14.98 9.50 -24.63
N TYR A 474 16.01 9.59 -25.47
CA TYR A 474 16.88 8.47 -25.83
C TYR A 474 18.15 8.46 -24.98
N MET A 475 18.55 7.28 -24.55
CA MET A 475 19.59 7.07 -23.56
C MET A 475 20.61 6.07 -24.09
N SER A 476 21.83 6.54 -24.35
CA SER A 476 22.98 5.69 -24.70
C SER A 476 23.83 5.50 -23.45
N VAL A 477 23.85 4.29 -22.92
CA VAL A 477 24.48 3.99 -21.63
C VAL A 477 25.98 3.79 -21.83
N ARG A 478 26.77 4.35 -20.92
CA ARG A 478 28.22 4.19 -20.98
C ARG A 478 28.61 2.73 -20.76
N SER A 479 29.68 2.30 -21.42
CA SER A 479 30.18 0.92 -21.34
C SER A 479 30.35 0.46 -19.88
N GLY A 480 29.83 -0.73 -19.56
CA GLY A 480 29.85 -1.29 -18.20
C GLY A 480 28.91 -0.64 -17.18
N LYS A 481 28.10 0.36 -17.56
CA LYS A 481 27.20 1.09 -16.64
C LYS A 481 25.74 0.66 -16.72
N GLY A 482 25.38 -0.32 -17.56
CA GLY A 482 24.00 -0.82 -17.75
C GLY A 482 23.21 -1.02 -16.45
N GLN A 483 23.72 -1.84 -15.54
CA GLN A 483 23.03 -2.14 -14.28
C GLN A 483 22.96 -0.94 -13.34
N HIS A 484 24.02 -0.12 -13.27
CA HIS A 484 24.02 1.10 -12.47
C HIS A 484 23.00 2.12 -12.98
N TYR A 485 22.89 2.28 -14.30
CA TYR A 485 21.91 3.14 -14.93
C TYR A 485 20.47 2.69 -14.61
N VAL A 486 20.16 1.41 -14.83
CA VAL A 486 18.83 0.85 -14.49
C VAL A 486 18.53 1.00 -12.99
N THR A 487 19.53 0.81 -12.13
CA THR A 487 19.37 0.98 -10.69
C THR A 487 19.07 2.44 -10.34
N ALA A 488 19.81 3.40 -10.90
CA ALA A 488 19.58 4.83 -10.70
C ALA A 488 18.20 5.28 -11.19
N GLU A 489 17.75 4.81 -12.36
CA GLU A 489 16.39 5.09 -12.85
C GLU A 489 15.33 4.57 -11.86
N ARG A 490 15.51 3.37 -11.29
CA ARG A 490 14.57 2.79 -10.33
C ARG A 490 14.57 3.44 -8.96
N THR A 491 15.72 3.85 -8.45
CA THR A 491 15.87 4.35 -7.07
C THR A 491 15.85 5.87 -6.97
N MET A 492 16.05 6.58 -8.08
CA MET A 492 16.13 8.04 -8.12
C MET A 492 15.07 8.64 -9.04
N ALA A 493 15.04 8.28 -10.34
CA ALA A 493 14.13 8.90 -11.29
C ALA A 493 12.67 8.50 -11.09
N LYS A 494 12.38 7.19 -10.95
CA LYS A 494 11.01 6.69 -10.72
C LYS A 494 10.37 7.30 -9.45
N PRO A 495 11.05 7.35 -8.28
CA PRO A 495 10.53 8.07 -7.12
C PRO A 495 10.30 9.57 -7.38
N PHE A 496 11.21 10.23 -8.10
CA PHE A 496 11.06 11.63 -8.51
C PHE A 496 9.80 11.86 -9.34
N TRP A 497 9.60 11.10 -10.41
CA TRP A 497 8.42 11.24 -11.27
C TRP A 497 7.11 10.85 -10.55
N ASN A 498 7.19 9.96 -9.56
CA ASN A 498 6.05 9.62 -8.71
C ASN A 498 5.62 10.81 -7.81
N VAL A 499 6.59 11.55 -7.26
CA VAL A 499 6.30 12.80 -6.53
C VAL A 499 5.78 13.87 -7.49
N VAL A 500 6.42 14.07 -8.65
CA VAL A 500 5.96 15.02 -9.67
C VAL A 500 4.51 14.73 -10.10
N SER A 501 4.14 13.47 -10.30
CA SER A 501 2.76 13.11 -10.67
C SER A 501 1.74 13.39 -9.56
N SER A 502 2.18 13.70 -8.35
CA SER A 502 1.29 14.12 -7.25
C SER A 502 1.11 15.63 -7.23
N LEU A 503 2.00 16.39 -7.86
CA LEU A 503 2.00 17.85 -7.91
C LEU A 503 1.45 18.37 -9.24
N ASP A 504 1.57 17.59 -10.31
CA ASP A 504 1.11 17.92 -11.64
C ASP A 504 0.00 16.95 -12.10
N PRO A 505 -1.27 17.41 -12.16
CA PRO A 505 -2.39 16.57 -12.58
C PRO A 505 -2.35 16.20 -14.06
N SER A 506 -1.50 16.84 -14.89
CA SER A 506 -1.30 16.44 -16.28
C SER A 506 -0.41 15.20 -16.41
N PHE A 507 0.39 14.86 -15.39
CA PHE A 507 1.38 13.80 -15.48
C PHE A 507 0.76 12.44 -15.13
N GLY A 508 0.44 11.65 -16.16
CA GLY A 508 -0.19 10.34 -16.02
C GLY A 508 0.78 9.21 -15.69
N GLY A 509 2.05 9.30 -16.10
CA GLY A 509 3.00 8.24 -15.83
C GLY A 509 4.41 8.44 -16.39
N TRP A 510 5.30 7.58 -15.95
CA TRP A 510 6.69 7.46 -16.41
C TRP A 510 6.98 6.02 -16.84
N GLY A 511 7.75 5.83 -17.91
CA GLY A 511 8.18 4.52 -18.39
C GLY A 511 9.66 4.48 -18.75
N MET A 512 10.28 3.33 -18.56
CA MET A 512 11.63 3.02 -19.03
C MET A 512 11.57 1.79 -19.93
N HIS A 513 11.95 1.98 -21.18
CA HIS A 513 11.92 0.95 -22.21
C HIS A 513 13.32 0.67 -22.72
N ARG A 514 13.63 -0.59 -23.03
CA ARG A 514 14.88 -1.00 -23.68
C ARG A 514 14.64 -1.15 -25.17
N LEU A 515 15.52 -0.62 -26.01
CA LEU A 515 15.50 -0.89 -27.44
C LEU A 515 15.91 -2.35 -27.68
N VAL A 516 15.07 -3.09 -28.40
CA VAL A 516 15.32 -4.51 -28.75
C VAL A 516 15.79 -4.60 -30.19
N GLU A 517 15.12 -3.88 -31.08
CA GLU A 517 15.39 -3.89 -32.51
C GLU A 517 15.01 -2.53 -33.10
N SER A 518 15.76 -2.06 -34.10
CA SER A 518 15.37 -0.92 -34.94
C SER A 518 15.71 -1.22 -36.39
N SER A 519 14.80 -0.89 -37.29
CA SER A 519 15.05 -0.90 -38.74
C SER A 519 15.45 0.48 -39.27
N ARG A 520 15.57 1.48 -38.39
CA ARG A 520 15.89 2.86 -38.75
C ARG A 520 17.41 3.05 -38.78
N VAL A 521 17.89 3.77 -39.79
CA VAL A 521 19.32 4.03 -39.96
C VAL A 521 19.84 4.89 -38.81
N GLY A 522 20.94 4.46 -38.19
CA GLY A 522 21.66 5.23 -37.18
C GLY A 522 21.06 5.23 -35.77
N ILE A 523 19.98 4.47 -35.54
CA ILE A 523 19.37 4.33 -34.21
C ILE A 523 20.09 3.24 -33.43
N ASN A 524 20.74 3.60 -32.32
CA ASN A 524 21.54 2.69 -31.49
C ASN A 524 21.55 3.03 -29.99
N HIS A 525 20.59 3.82 -29.50
CA HIS A 525 20.43 4.05 -28.06
C HIS A 525 19.99 2.76 -27.35
N ASP A 526 20.36 2.62 -26.08
CA ASP A 526 20.04 1.41 -25.31
C ASP A 526 18.63 1.47 -24.72
N PHE A 527 18.22 2.65 -24.24
CA PHE A 527 16.94 2.85 -23.56
C PHE A 527 16.21 4.09 -24.03
N ALA A 528 14.90 4.10 -23.85
CA ALA A 528 14.05 5.28 -23.94
C ALA A 528 13.32 5.49 -22.61
N THR A 529 13.29 6.74 -22.13
CA THR A 529 12.43 7.15 -21.01
C THR A 529 11.24 7.93 -21.55
N LEU A 530 10.05 7.65 -21.04
CA LEU A 530 8.79 8.20 -21.53
C LEU A 530 8.04 8.92 -20.42
N HIS A 531 7.47 10.08 -20.73
CA HIS A 531 6.51 10.77 -19.89
C HIS A 531 5.14 10.78 -20.58
N PHE A 532 4.14 10.22 -19.93
CA PHE A 532 2.76 10.17 -20.41
C PHE A 532 1.98 11.33 -19.79
N LYS A 533 1.40 12.20 -20.63
CA LYS A 533 0.77 13.45 -20.21
C LYS A 533 -0.62 13.64 -20.81
N MET A 534 -1.42 14.48 -20.15
CA MET A 534 -2.71 14.98 -20.61
C MET A 534 -2.59 16.47 -20.97
N GLN A 535 -2.81 16.81 -22.23
CA GLN A 535 -2.58 18.12 -22.80
C GLN A 535 -3.47 19.19 -22.16
N ALA A 536 -4.74 18.87 -21.91
CA ALA A 536 -5.74 19.80 -21.37
C ALA A 536 -5.37 20.39 -20.00
N ASN A 537 -4.48 19.73 -19.25
CA ASN A 537 -4.09 20.14 -17.90
C ASN A 537 -2.60 20.52 -17.79
N LEU A 538 -1.89 20.67 -18.92
CA LEU A 538 -0.46 20.98 -18.88
C LEU A 538 -0.22 22.28 -18.10
N PRO A 539 0.70 22.27 -17.11
CA PRO A 539 1.07 23.49 -16.42
C PRO A 539 1.85 24.42 -17.35
N ASP A 540 1.77 25.72 -17.09
CA ASP A 540 2.69 26.67 -17.69
C ASP A 540 4.15 26.37 -17.26
N PRO A 541 5.17 26.88 -17.99
CA PRO A 541 6.57 26.58 -17.69
C PRO A 541 7.01 26.95 -16.26
N GLN A 542 6.45 28.02 -15.68
CA GLN A 542 6.81 28.46 -14.33
C GLN A 542 6.22 27.51 -13.28
N THR A 543 4.96 27.11 -13.45
CA THR A 543 4.31 26.10 -12.59
C THR A 543 5.02 24.75 -12.70
N TRP A 544 5.40 24.32 -13.91
CA TRP A 544 6.19 23.09 -14.10
C TRP A 544 7.52 23.15 -13.35
N GLN A 545 8.29 24.24 -13.50
CA GLN A 545 9.57 24.42 -12.80
C GLN A 545 9.39 24.44 -11.28
N SER A 546 8.34 25.11 -10.79
CA SER A 546 7.99 25.12 -9.37
C SER A 546 7.69 23.71 -8.84
N ASN A 547 6.89 22.93 -9.57
CA ASN A 547 6.56 21.55 -9.22
C ASN A 547 7.80 20.65 -9.19
N VAL A 548 8.70 20.79 -10.18
CA VAL A 548 9.97 20.07 -10.23
C VAL A 548 10.86 20.42 -9.03
N GLN A 549 11.03 21.71 -8.73
CA GLN A 549 11.81 22.16 -7.58
C GLN A 549 11.18 21.71 -6.25
N HIS A 550 9.85 21.71 -6.16
CA HIS A 550 9.13 21.23 -4.99
C HIS A 550 9.31 19.72 -4.80
N ALA A 551 9.23 18.92 -5.86
CA ALA A 551 9.50 17.49 -5.82
C ALA A 551 10.95 17.17 -5.38
N MET A 552 11.94 17.93 -5.88
CA MET A 552 13.34 17.80 -5.44
C MET A 552 13.48 18.09 -3.94
N ARG A 553 12.85 19.15 -3.44
CA ARG A 553 12.85 19.51 -2.01
C ARG A 553 12.19 18.43 -1.14
N ILE A 554 11.03 17.91 -1.55
CA ILE A 554 10.33 16.85 -0.82
C ILE A 554 11.23 15.61 -0.71
N LEU A 555 11.82 15.17 -1.81
CA LEU A 555 12.62 13.94 -1.82
C LEU A 555 13.91 14.05 -1.02
N ASN A 556 14.54 15.23 -1.04
CA ASN A 556 15.81 15.50 -0.37
C ASN A 556 16.82 14.35 -0.58
N LYS A 557 17.07 14.05 -1.85
CA LYS A 557 17.98 12.99 -2.30
C LYS A 557 19.24 13.59 -2.92
N PRO A 558 20.41 12.94 -2.78
CA PRO A 558 21.62 13.34 -3.49
C PRO A 558 21.39 13.42 -4.99
N MET A 559 22.02 14.41 -5.65
CA MET A 559 21.99 14.48 -7.10
C MET A 559 22.75 13.30 -7.70
N VAL A 560 22.15 12.66 -8.71
CA VAL A 560 22.83 11.68 -9.55
C VAL A 560 23.57 12.42 -10.65
N ASP A 561 24.85 12.13 -10.81
CA ASP A 561 25.59 12.53 -11.99
C ASP A 561 25.22 11.61 -13.16
N TRP A 562 24.12 11.96 -13.86
CA TRP A 562 23.59 11.17 -14.97
C TRP A 562 24.56 11.04 -16.13
N ASP A 563 25.43 12.04 -16.33
CA ASP A 563 26.38 12.08 -17.43
C ASP A 563 27.49 11.04 -17.26
N THR A 564 27.74 10.56 -16.03
CA THR A 564 28.65 9.41 -15.78
C THR A 564 28.02 8.06 -16.14
N LEU A 565 26.70 8.00 -16.24
CA LEU A 565 25.95 6.77 -16.51
C LEU A 565 25.52 6.66 -17.97
N ARG A 566 25.14 7.77 -18.60
CA ARG A 566 24.59 7.80 -19.96
C ARG A 566 24.85 9.12 -20.69
N GLU A 567 24.63 9.10 -21.99
CA GLU A 567 24.43 10.27 -22.83
C GLU A 567 22.95 10.38 -23.18
N MET A 568 22.37 11.57 -23.02
CA MET A 568 20.98 11.84 -23.37
C MET A 568 20.87 12.48 -24.74
N GLN A 569 19.96 11.99 -25.56
CA GLN A 569 19.49 12.71 -26.74
C GLN A 569 18.00 13.00 -26.58
N ALA A 570 17.60 14.22 -26.96
CA ALA A 570 16.18 14.56 -27.01
C ALA A 570 15.49 13.64 -28.03
N GLY A 571 14.43 12.97 -27.58
CA GLY A 571 13.58 12.17 -28.44
C GLY A 571 12.36 12.96 -28.93
N PRO A 572 11.49 12.31 -29.73
CA PRO A 572 10.28 12.93 -30.23
C PRO A 572 9.29 13.27 -29.11
N GLN A 573 8.52 14.32 -29.35
CA GLN A 573 7.26 14.57 -28.66
C GLN A 573 6.12 14.08 -29.56
N PHE A 574 5.33 13.15 -29.04
CA PHE A 574 4.17 12.59 -29.71
C PHE A 574 2.88 13.25 -29.22
N GLU A 575 2.02 13.65 -30.14
CA GLU A 575 0.62 14.03 -29.87
C GLU A 575 -0.31 12.99 -30.48
N ILE A 576 -1.12 12.33 -29.67
CA ILE A 576 -1.99 11.24 -30.09
C ILE A 576 -3.21 11.83 -30.82
N VAL A 577 -3.27 11.61 -32.12
CA VAL A 577 -4.36 12.11 -32.99
C VAL A 577 -5.46 11.09 -33.22
N LEU A 578 -5.16 9.80 -33.04
CA LEU A 578 -6.13 8.70 -33.17
C LEU A 578 -5.74 7.56 -32.24
N LYS A 579 -6.68 7.01 -31.46
CA LYS A 579 -6.42 5.87 -30.56
C LYS A 579 -7.55 4.86 -30.56
N ALA A 580 -7.22 3.60 -30.29
CA ALA A 580 -8.20 2.56 -30.08
C ALA A 580 -9.12 2.88 -28.88
N ASN A 581 -10.36 2.42 -28.95
CA ASN A 581 -11.35 2.63 -27.89
C ASN A 581 -10.91 1.87 -26.63
N PRO A 582 -10.75 2.55 -25.47
CA PRO A 582 -10.30 1.91 -24.22
C PRO A 582 -11.19 0.76 -23.75
N LYS A 583 -12.47 0.70 -24.19
CA LYS A 583 -13.38 -0.40 -23.87
C LYS A 583 -12.95 -1.75 -24.46
N PHE A 584 -12.04 -1.76 -25.43
CA PHE A 584 -11.52 -2.99 -26.04
C PHE A 584 -10.20 -3.44 -25.44
N HIS A 585 -9.66 -2.71 -24.44
CA HIS A 585 -8.42 -3.12 -23.78
C HIS A 585 -8.61 -4.48 -23.08
N PRO A 586 -7.89 -5.55 -23.50
CA PRO A 586 -8.20 -6.92 -23.09
C PRO A 586 -8.06 -7.13 -21.57
N VAL A 587 -6.95 -6.65 -20.97
CA VAL A 587 -6.75 -6.77 -19.51
C VAL A 587 -7.80 -6.03 -18.68
N LYS A 588 -8.22 -4.82 -19.09
CA LYS A 588 -9.29 -4.06 -18.39
C LYS A 588 -10.62 -4.82 -18.45
N ASN A 589 -10.92 -5.46 -19.59
CA ASN A 589 -12.13 -6.24 -19.75
C ASN A 589 -12.11 -7.51 -18.89
N GLU A 590 -10.97 -8.20 -18.81
CA GLU A 590 -10.83 -9.36 -17.93
C GLU A 590 -10.96 -8.99 -16.45
N TRP A 591 -10.40 -7.86 -16.02
CA TRP A 591 -10.64 -7.35 -14.65
C TRP A 591 -12.13 -7.14 -14.37
N LYS A 592 -12.90 -6.54 -15.29
CA LYS A 592 -14.36 -6.36 -15.13
C LYS A 592 -15.10 -7.68 -14.96
N LYS A 593 -14.67 -8.75 -15.65
CA LYS A 593 -15.27 -10.08 -15.52
C LYS A 593 -14.95 -10.71 -14.16
N LEU A 594 -13.68 -10.64 -13.73
CA LEU A 594 -13.19 -11.28 -12.51
C LEU A 594 -13.54 -10.55 -11.22
N GLN A 595 -13.73 -9.23 -11.23
CA GLN A 595 -14.08 -8.50 -10.01
C GLN A 595 -15.40 -9.03 -9.42
N GLY A 596 -15.36 -9.37 -8.12
CA GLY A 596 -16.49 -10.00 -7.43
C GLY A 596 -16.04 -10.91 -6.30
N ASN A 597 -16.99 -11.71 -5.82
CA ASN A 597 -16.75 -12.75 -4.82
C ASN A 597 -17.11 -14.10 -5.46
N TRP A 598 -16.26 -15.10 -5.26
CA TRP A 598 -16.31 -16.37 -6.00
C TRP A 598 -16.18 -17.53 -5.03
N LYS A 599 -17.17 -18.43 -4.99
CA LYS A 599 -17.20 -19.58 -4.09
C LYS A 599 -16.89 -20.87 -4.83
N HIS A 600 -16.03 -21.70 -4.25
CA HIS A 600 -15.83 -23.08 -4.66
C HIS A 600 -16.09 -23.98 -3.45
N SER A 601 -17.08 -24.88 -3.58
CA SER A 601 -17.42 -25.88 -2.57
C SER A 601 -16.74 -27.21 -2.91
N ARG A 602 -16.26 -27.90 -1.88
CA ARG A 602 -15.69 -29.24 -1.98
C ARG A 602 -16.72 -30.30 -1.62
N GLU A 603 -16.42 -31.55 -1.94
CA GLU A 603 -17.27 -32.71 -1.63
C GLU A 603 -17.45 -32.92 -0.12
N ASP A 604 -16.46 -32.54 0.69
CA ASP A 604 -16.48 -32.64 2.15
C ASP A 604 -17.31 -31.53 2.84
N GLY A 605 -18.00 -30.69 2.07
CA GLY A 605 -18.80 -29.57 2.58
C GLY A 605 -17.99 -28.31 2.89
N SER A 606 -16.66 -28.42 3.03
CA SER A 606 -15.79 -27.24 3.17
C SER A 606 -15.80 -26.41 1.88
N TYR A 607 -15.51 -25.12 2.00
CA TYR A 607 -15.51 -24.23 0.84
C TYR A 607 -14.45 -23.14 0.95
N ARG A 608 -14.14 -22.54 -0.20
CA ARG A 608 -13.25 -21.38 -0.27
C ARG A 608 -13.91 -20.24 -1.03
N ILE A 609 -13.68 -19.02 -0.57
CA ILE A 609 -14.14 -17.79 -1.21
C ILE A 609 -12.95 -16.99 -1.70
N LYS A 610 -12.95 -16.62 -2.98
CA LYS A 610 -12.04 -15.63 -3.55
C LYS A 610 -12.77 -14.31 -3.69
N ARG A 611 -12.28 -13.27 -3.01
CA ARG A 611 -12.74 -11.89 -3.18
C ARG A 611 -11.72 -11.16 -4.03
N ILE A 612 -12.10 -10.86 -5.27
CA ILE A 612 -11.24 -10.21 -6.25
C ILE A 612 -11.57 -8.73 -6.29
N ARG A 613 -10.55 -7.90 -6.11
CA ARG A 613 -10.59 -6.44 -6.29
C ARG A 613 -9.44 -6.05 -7.20
N GLN A 614 -9.44 -4.82 -7.73
CA GLN A 614 -8.38 -4.37 -8.63
C GLN A 614 -6.99 -4.56 -8.00
N GLY A 615 -6.17 -5.40 -8.62
CA GLY A 615 -4.80 -5.67 -8.19
C GLY A 615 -4.64 -6.50 -6.91
N THR A 616 -5.71 -7.08 -6.35
CA THR A 616 -5.64 -7.89 -5.12
C THR A 616 -6.58 -9.09 -5.14
N GLU A 617 -6.13 -10.17 -4.52
CA GLU A 617 -6.91 -11.37 -4.22
C GLU A 617 -6.95 -11.55 -2.71
N GLN A 618 -8.15 -11.76 -2.17
CA GLN A 618 -8.36 -12.26 -0.81
C GLN A 618 -8.95 -13.66 -0.92
N LEU A 619 -8.25 -14.65 -0.37
CA LEU A 619 -8.65 -16.06 -0.36
C LEU A 619 -8.99 -16.46 1.07
N GLU A 620 -10.23 -16.91 1.26
CA GLU A 620 -10.79 -17.36 2.53
C GLU A 620 -11.11 -18.85 2.45
N PHE A 621 -10.81 -19.58 3.51
CA PHE A 621 -11.12 -21.01 3.65
C PHE A 621 -12.07 -21.22 4.82
N TYR A 622 -13.12 -21.97 4.57
CA TYR A 622 -14.16 -22.28 5.54
C TYR A 622 -14.27 -23.79 5.69
N ASP A 623 -14.48 -24.24 6.93
CA ASP A 623 -14.86 -25.63 7.20
C ASP A 623 -16.32 -25.91 6.77
N ALA A 624 -16.80 -27.14 7.01
CA ALA A 624 -18.16 -27.54 6.63
C ALA A 624 -19.24 -26.82 7.45
N GLU A 625 -18.88 -26.38 8.66
CA GLU A 625 -19.72 -25.65 9.60
C GLU A 625 -19.80 -24.14 9.27
N GLY A 626 -18.94 -23.65 8.37
CA GLY A 626 -18.90 -22.26 7.93
C GLY A 626 -17.98 -21.37 8.77
N ASN A 627 -17.11 -21.93 9.60
CA ASN A 627 -16.10 -21.19 10.35
C ASN A 627 -14.90 -20.89 9.46
N LEU A 628 -14.39 -19.66 9.54
CA LEU A 628 -13.19 -19.23 8.82
C LEU A 628 -11.95 -19.90 9.43
N SER A 629 -11.32 -20.81 8.70
CA SER A 629 -10.10 -21.49 9.13
C SER A 629 -8.82 -20.75 8.73
N ASN A 630 -8.85 -20.04 7.61
CA ASN A 630 -7.69 -19.29 7.12
C ASN A 630 -8.11 -18.16 6.16
N GLN A 631 -7.33 -17.08 6.15
CA GLN A 631 -7.51 -15.94 5.27
C GLN A 631 -6.15 -15.42 4.79
N VAL A 632 -6.03 -15.17 3.49
CA VAL A 632 -4.82 -14.62 2.88
C VAL A 632 -5.18 -13.48 1.93
N ILE A 633 -4.48 -12.34 2.04
CA ILE A 633 -4.60 -11.21 1.12
C ILE A 633 -3.28 -11.03 0.38
N VAL A 634 -3.30 -11.06 -0.95
CA VAL A 634 -2.11 -10.92 -1.80
C VAL A 634 -2.32 -9.97 -2.97
N PRO A 635 -1.25 -9.29 -3.44
CA PRO A 635 -1.28 -8.62 -4.73
C PRO A 635 -1.57 -9.63 -5.86
N MET A 636 -2.35 -9.19 -6.85
CA MET A 636 -2.78 -9.99 -7.98
C MET A 636 -2.55 -9.25 -9.31
N LYS A 637 -2.18 -9.98 -10.35
CA LYS A 637 -2.03 -9.48 -11.72
C LYS A 637 -2.87 -10.32 -12.69
N ILE A 638 -3.38 -9.67 -13.74
CA ILE A 638 -3.95 -10.34 -14.91
C ILE A 638 -3.09 -9.99 -16.13
N GLU A 639 -2.86 -10.97 -16.98
CA GLU A 639 -2.31 -10.79 -18.33
C GLU A 639 -3.20 -11.47 -19.36
N VAL A 640 -3.21 -10.93 -20.58
CA VAL A 640 -3.79 -11.58 -21.75
C VAL A 640 -2.67 -11.74 -22.75
N LYS A 641 -2.30 -12.98 -23.06
CA LYS A 641 -1.15 -13.34 -23.90
C LYS A 641 -1.51 -14.57 -24.73
N GLY A 642 -1.22 -14.56 -26.03
CA GLY A 642 -1.54 -15.67 -26.93
C GLY A 642 -3.03 -16.00 -26.98
N GLY A 643 -3.90 -15.00 -26.77
CA GLY A 643 -5.36 -15.18 -26.66
C GLY A 643 -5.83 -15.90 -25.40
N LEU A 644 -4.93 -16.22 -24.46
CA LEU A 644 -5.26 -16.84 -23.18
C LEU A 644 -5.25 -15.81 -22.05
N ASN A 645 -6.08 -16.06 -21.03
CA ASN A 645 -6.16 -15.22 -19.85
C ASN A 645 -5.35 -15.85 -18.72
N HIS A 646 -4.39 -15.10 -18.20
CA HIS A 646 -3.49 -15.51 -17.12
C HIS A 646 -3.79 -14.68 -15.89
N PHE A 647 -3.70 -15.29 -14.71
CA PHE A 647 -3.61 -14.54 -13.47
C PHE A 647 -2.44 -15.01 -12.62
N TYR A 648 -1.97 -14.09 -11.79
CA TYR A 648 -0.86 -14.30 -10.87
C TYR A 648 -1.23 -13.80 -9.49
N SER A 649 -0.92 -14.60 -8.47
CA SER A 649 -1.07 -14.24 -7.06
C SER A 649 0.31 -14.23 -6.41
N PHE A 650 0.74 -13.08 -5.89
CA PHE A 650 2.09 -12.89 -5.40
C PHE A 650 2.14 -13.15 -3.89
N HIS A 651 2.57 -14.34 -3.49
CA HIS A 651 2.75 -14.71 -2.09
C HIS A 651 4.17 -14.36 -1.61
N THR A 652 4.35 -14.34 -0.29
CA THR A 652 5.63 -14.02 0.38
C THR A 652 6.77 -14.94 -0.07
N ARG A 653 6.48 -16.23 -0.29
CA ARG A 653 7.45 -17.27 -0.70
C ARG A 653 7.31 -17.76 -2.14
N GLY A 654 6.69 -16.97 -3.02
CA GLY A 654 6.58 -17.33 -4.43
C GLY A 654 5.35 -16.75 -5.11
N THR A 655 5.26 -16.95 -6.42
CA THR A 655 4.11 -16.49 -7.22
C THR A 655 3.33 -17.70 -7.70
N TYR A 656 2.04 -17.71 -7.42
CA TYR A 656 1.10 -18.63 -8.05
C TYR A 656 0.69 -18.06 -9.40
N HIS A 657 0.59 -18.92 -10.41
CA HIS A 657 0.25 -18.57 -11.79
C HIS A 657 -0.68 -19.64 -12.33
N SER A 658 -1.76 -19.22 -12.98
CA SER A 658 -2.66 -20.12 -13.71
C SER A 658 -3.31 -19.43 -14.90
N ILE A 659 -3.77 -20.24 -15.86
CA ILE A 659 -4.74 -19.84 -16.88
C ILE A 659 -6.14 -19.93 -16.28
N TYR A 660 -7.05 -19.09 -16.78
CA TYR A 660 -8.45 -19.15 -16.41
C TYR A 660 -9.39 -18.74 -17.54
N LYS A 661 -10.67 -19.00 -17.34
CA LYS A 661 -11.76 -18.43 -18.15
C LYS A 661 -12.94 -18.09 -17.26
N VAL A 662 -13.56 -16.93 -17.50
CA VAL A 662 -14.87 -16.60 -16.93
C VAL A 662 -15.92 -16.81 -18.00
N HIS A 663 -16.91 -17.66 -17.72
CA HIS A 663 -18.01 -17.96 -18.61
C HIS A 663 -19.25 -18.31 -17.78
N ASP A 664 -20.40 -17.73 -18.13
CA ASP A 664 -21.69 -17.96 -17.46
C ASP A 664 -21.63 -17.80 -15.93
N ASN A 665 -21.02 -16.69 -15.47
CA ASN A 665 -20.79 -16.39 -14.05
C ASN A 665 -20.03 -17.48 -13.28
N LYS A 666 -19.27 -18.31 -14.01
CA LYS A 666 -18.34 -19.28 -13.45
C LYS A 666 -16.92 -18.91 -13.81
N TRP A 667 -16.02 -19.01 -12.84
CA TRP A 667 -14.59 -18.85 -13.04
C TRP A 667 -13.94 -20.23 -13.01
N TYR A 668 -13.48 -20.67 -14.18
CA TYR A 668 -12.73 -21.91 -14.39
C TYR A 668 -11.24 -21.60 -14.22
N GLU A 669 -10.67 -22.03 -13.10
CA GLU A 669 -9.26 -21.90 -12.79
C GLU A 669 -8.56 -23.23 -13.05
N GLN A 670 -7.55 -23.25 -13.93
CA GLN A 670 -6.79 -24.47 -14.19
C GLN A 670 -5.95 -24.88 -12.96
N MET A 671 -5.90 -26.17 -12.66
CA MET A 671 -5.02 -26.67 -11.60
C MET A 671 -3.55 -26.67 -12.02
N ARG A 672 -2.65 -26.75 -11.02
CA ARG A 672 -1.19 -26.76 -11.23
C ARG A 672 -0.76 -27.89 -12.17
N GLY A 673 0.36 -27.71 -12.87
CA GLY A 673 1.05 -28.78 -13.59
C GLY A 673 1.37 -28.51 -15.07
N ILE A 674 0.81 -27.45 -15.69
CA ILE A 674 1.16 -27.10 -17.08
C ILE A 674 2.54 -26.42 -17.19
N TRP A 675 2.83 -25.47 -16.29
CA TRP A 675 3.97 -24.57 -16.44
C TRP A 675 5.19 -24.93 -15.58
N LYS A 676 5.06 -25.94 -14.71
CA LYS A 676 6.14 -26.45 -13.87
C LYS A 676 6.11 -27.96 -13.88
N ASN A 677 7.26 -28.60 -14.10
CA ASN A 677 7.46 -30.03 -13.88
C ASN A 677 7.16 -30.34 -12.40
N GLY A 678 5.95 -30.80 -12.11
CA GLY A 678 5.50 -31.12 -10.77
C GLY A 678 4.29 -32.04 -10.81
N ASN A 679 3.97 -32.65 -9.67
CA ASN A 679 2.87 -33.61 -9.49
C ASN A 679 1.49 -32.92 -9.48
N GLY A 680 1.20 -32.11 -10.49
CA GLY A 680 -0.08 -31.41 -10.66
C GLY A 680 -1.08 -32.18 -11.52
N GLU A 681 -2.33 -31.69 -11.56
CA GLU A 681 -3.41 -32.24 -12.39
C GLU A 681 -3.83 -31.20 -13.45
N PRO A 682 -3.01 -30.94 -14.49
CA PRO A 682 -3.22 -29.84 -15.44
C PRO A 682 -4.54 -29.92 -16.23
N ASN A 683 -5.15 -31.10 -16.27
CA ASN A 683 -6.42 -31.36 -16.95
C ASN A 683 -7.64 -31.06 -16.07
N LYS A 684 -7.46 -30.73 -14.79
CA LYS A 684 -8.56 -30.40 -13.86
C LYS A 684 -8.71 -28.89 -13.70
N PHE A 685 -9.95 -28.48 -13.45
CA PHE A 685 -10.31 -27.11 -13.18
C PHE A 685 -10.97 -27.00 -11.81
N ILE A 686 -10.60 -25.96 -11.07
CA ILE A 686 -11.36 -25.53 -9.93
C ILE A 686 -12.39 -24.53 -10.42
N VAL A 687 -13.66 -24.89 -10.27
CA VAL A 687 -14.78 -24.08 -10.73
C VAL A 687 -15.32 -23.29 -9.56
N TYR A 688 -15.33 -21.98 -9.73
CA TYR A 688 -15.95 -21.05 -8.80
C TYR A 688 -17.25 -20.51 -9.37
N GLU A 689 -18.24 -20.34 -8.49
CA GLU A 689 -19.50 -19.67 -8.79
C GLU A 689 -19.50 -18.27 -8.20
N LYS A 690 -20.03 -17.30 -8.93
CA LYS A 690 -20.14 -15.92 -8.46
C LYS A 690 -21.20 -15.82 -7.36
N LEU A 691 -20.84 -15.20 -6.22
CA LEU A 691 -21.74 -14.93 -5.09
C LEU A 691 -22.56 -13.66 -5.30
#